data_AF-A0A7D5YAS2-F1
#
_entry.id   AF-A0A7D5YAS2-F1
#
_cell.length_a   1.000
_cell.length_b   1.000
_cell.length_c   1.000
_cell.angle_alpha   90.00
_cell.angle_beta   90.00
_cell.angle_gamma   90.00
#
_symmetry.space_group_name_H-M   'P 1'
#
loop_
_entity.id
_entity.type
_entity.pdbx_description
1 polymer ?
#
loop_
_entity_poly.entity_id
_entity_poly.type
_entity_poly.pdbx_seq_one_letter_code
_entity_poly.pdbx_strand_id
1 'polypeptide(L)'
;MPDTDLFFEETVGRYVDHARFVPRDWLADRVEAHLADPECRFVLITGAPGTGKSALVAWLARRRPLGLRYFIRADSVRALASGSVRSVLLRLGHQLAVRRPELFAGQGLDVSVDQQVGAVAEGGRLVGVRAEQMVVSPFRRTAVTVRQHAGRVAGEVTALDVGRIVSDDSGLDVGALERLALHEPAAALAVVDPAAQLVVLVDALDEIRFRADEASLTQWLASCSPLPANVRVVVSSRPDAELLDRFRIVQRPWLREEVIDTGTESARADVGRYLTSALPDRTSGPGPRLPERVAAAANGNFQYAVAFVAAVESAAARGDRAALERLTQLAELPEGLADLYAFFVMLIRDAVRDMRVAGGGGWLPAWPAVYRPLLSVLALAREPVDRRRLAELSEIEVEPEWVVEALDRLGQFLRRSGDAMELYHASFAEFLVDPGTESRYAWAYVDAAAWHARLADRMVRQHRHDWLHADGYTRRHLVTHAAASGRVDDLLDDLAFVVVADPRFLVPAAGSATSHGAALVRRAAQHLHTEPEPQRAAQLELMARQSGLSGLADRLAAARTDLPWRVRWLHWDAVPQVSQVVGRHAGGVSRIAVGSISGVPAAVAVDDRGTLECWDLSSGLRAAPTRRVGYPNRPYQLSVVEIAGRATAVVAQTNVGYDGGIAFVDLLLGFEPLPRIKTPHEVDRFVAALDGDGGVVVLVHGYTRKTDRRGRARPEVRLWRYDGARWTDRLVDGLPRHFFLHGLGVAGGRLFALAEHDAALYVADATGGPVCRPIRVGHGTIREDLAVGLVGGRPVAAGYVGDLQGVDRYPSGLRMLALDTGETLWAVAHFHDYHDYYDTSSVVIDRVEGREVVVAGGQTGPLRVHDAVDGKVLHPPLRGHTGRLTGLAVLTSPGSGTIVSAGEDGTVRLWRLPRHTHRTPTRSRTDRCLKGRPYAVALGVAGGRRLLAVQVFTMEGYASVIEVIDADSGRHLWQLHPSGSRWQAVLAFHAGAEGDLLIAGEAQGVATIWRLGDGKPKQVPAPALDAPVDGYQFYDSDYVQDYDMALGEDGGDPVLALSSASEVLVRNLRTGELLGPPPGRSAGSHISLGRVAGRLTVAGSDPGLLDVGTGRFRPELRRWSGNVVATAFLTAGQHTWFAVSTRTPDHVFVWPVPRADEPPAEPIELAGHLGWVEVLHGGTLTGRPVFAGADQSGVVTLWSPTGEVLRKLDVGSDVRNLAMAGDLLAVSTLDGVLVVQLAAG
;
A
#
# COMPACT_ATOMS: atom_id res chain seq x y z
N MET A 1 -25.57 -7.23 -2.24
CA MET A 1 -26.05 -5.96 -2.81
C MET A 1 -27.55 -5.87 -2.54
N PRO A 2 -28.06 -4.92 -1.73
CA PRO A 2 -29.47 -4.55 -1.81
C PRO A 2 -29.68 -3.73 -3.09
N ASP A 3 -30.75 -4.04 -3.83
CA ASP A 3 -31.20 -3.48 -5.10
C ASP A 3 -30.91 -1.98 -5.32
N THR A 4 -29.89 -1.64 -6.11
CA THR A 4 -29.67 -0.25 -6.57
C THR A 4 -29.74 -0.16 -8.08
N ASP A 5 -30.78 0.52 -8.58
CA ASP A 5 -30.97 1.03 -9.94
C ASP A 5 -29.67 1.30 -10.72
N LEU A 6 -29.23 0.31 -11.50
CA LEU A 6 -28.01 0.35 -12.31
C LEU A 6 -28.02 1.53 -13.30
N PHE A 7 -29.22 1.87 -13.76
CA PHE A 7 -29.45 2.86 -14.78
C PHE A 7 -29.83 4.22 -14.21
N PHE A 8 -29.97 4.41 -12.90
CA PHE A 8 -30.46 5.67 -12.33
C PHE A 8 -31.81 6.13 -12.91
N GLU A 9 -32.67 5.23 -13.39
CA GLU A 9 -34.01 5.57 -13.91
C GLU A 9 -34.87 6.27 -12.86
N GLU A 10 -34.79 5.86 -11.59
CA GLU A 10 -35.51 6.53 -10.51
C GLU A 10 -35.02 7.97 -10.34
N THR A 11 -33.70 8.19 -10.45
CA THR A 11 -33.10 9.52 -10.31
C THR A 11 -33.46 10.40 -11.49
N VAL A 12 -33.35 9.88 -12.72
CA VAL A 12 -33.74 10.61 -13.94
C VAL A 12 -35.22 10.94 -13.89
N GLY A 13 -36.09 9.96 -13.58
CA GLY A 13 -37.53 10.13 -13.49
C GLY A 13 -37.96 11.15 -12.44
N ARG A 14 -37.28 11.20 -11.28
CA ARG A 14 -37.52 12.24 -10.26
C ARG A 14 -37.39 13.67 -10.80
N TYR A 15 -36.50 13.89 -11.77
CA TYR A 15 -36.38 15.20 -12.41
C TYR A 15 -37.38 15.37 -13.56
N VAL A 16 -37.37 14.46 -14.53
CA VAL A 16 -38.01 14.68 -15.83
C VAL A 16 -39.49 14.28 -15.88
N ASP A 17 -39.92 13.35 -15.02
CA ASP A 17 -41.32 12.92 -14.95
C ASP A 17 -42.13 13.74 -13.92
N HIS A 18 -41.49 14.71 -13.26
CA HIS A 18 -42.17 15.63 -12.36
C HIS A 18 -43.15 16.51 -13.14
N ALA A 19 -44.38 16.66 -12.66
CA ALA A 19 -45.46 17.40 -13.35
C ALA A 19 -45.13 18.86 -13.69
N ARG A 20 -44.13 19.44 -13.01
CA ARG A 20 -43.65 20.82 -13.19
C ARG A 20 -42.27 20.91 -13.85
N PHE A 21 -41.77 19.83 -14.46
CA PHE A 21 -40.49 19.85 -15.16
C PHE A 21 -40.53 20.82 -16.35
N VAL A 22 -39.50 21.67 -16.48
CA VAL A 22 -39.36 22.60 -17.62
C VAL A 22 -38.19 22.14 -18.50
N PRO A 23 -38.45 21.63 -19.71
CA PRO A 23 -37.38 21.23 -20.63
C PRO A 23 -36.61 22.46 -21.13
N ARG A 24 -35.28 22.33 -21.13
CA ARG A 24 -34.32 23.37 -21.57
C ARG A 24 -33.63 22.95 -22.85
N ASP A 25 -34.41 22.77 -23.92
CA ASP A 25 -33.91 22.26 -25.20
C ASP A 25 -32.80 23.15 -25.78
N TRP A 26 -32.91 24.47 -25.65
CA TRP A 26 -31.87 25.42 -26.06
C TRP A 26 -30.50 25.17 -25.43
N LEU A 27 -30.46 24.63 -24.21
CA LEU A 27 -29.23 24.31 -23.49
C LEU A 27 -28.75 22.88 -23.84
N ALA A 28 -29.69 21.94 -23.99
CA ALA A 28 -29.39 20.60 -24.47
C ALA A 28 -28.79 20.63 -25.88
N ASP A 29 -29.38 21.41 -26.79
CA ASP A 29 -28.93 21.54 -28.18
C ASP A 29 -27.51 22.14 -28.27
N ARG A 30 -27.13 23.04 -27.36
CA ARG A 30 -25.75 23.56 -27.26
C ARG A 30 -24.76 22.52 -26.77
N VAL A 31 -25.14 21.71 -25.78
CA VAL A 31 -24.33 20.56 -25.35
C VAL A 31 -24.17 19.55 -26.49
N GLU A 32 -25.24 19.27 -27.23
CA GLU A 32 -25.20 18.38 -28.40
C GLU A 32 -24.31 18.93 -29.53
N ALA A 33 -24.30 20.25 -29.74
CA ALA A 33 -23.38 20.89 -30.69
C ALA A 33 -21.90 20.70 -30.30
N HIS A 34 -21.57 20.77 -29.00
CA HIS A 34 -20.22 20.46 -28.52
C HIS A 34 -19.86 18.98 -28.72
N LEU A 35 -20.81 18.06 -28.51
CA LEU A 35 -20.59 16.62 -28.70
C LEU A 35 -20.36 16.22 -30.17
N ALA A 36 -20.92 16.99 -31.10
CA ALA A 36 -20.72 16.82 -32.54
C ALA A 36 -19.32 17.25 -33.01
N ASP A 37 -18.57 18.02 -32.22
CA ASP A 37 -17.19 18.40 -32.53
C ASP A 37 -16.26 17.15 -32.51
N PRO A 38 -15.57 16.83 -33.61
CA PRO A 38 -14.62 15.71 -33.67
C PRO A 38 -13.46 15.83 -32.69
N GLU A 39 -13.07 17.06 -32.33
CA GLU A 39 -11.98 17.36 -31.38
C GLU A 39 -12.48 17.43 -29.93
N CYS A 40 -13.78 17.27 -29.68
CA CYS A 40 -14.29 17.19 -28.31
C CYS A 40 -14.15 15.76 -27.75
N ARG A 41 -13.67 15.64 -26.52
CA ARG A 41 -13.82 14.43 -25.68
C ARG A 41 -14.61 14.72 -24.41
N PHE A 42 -14.51 15.95 -23.92
CA PHE A 42 -15.15 16.36 -22.67
C PHE A 42 -16.00 17.61 -22.87
N VAL A 43 -17.20 17.61 -22.28
CA VAL A 43 -18.03 18.81 -22.14
C VAL A 43 -18.22 19.08 -20.65
N LEU A 44 -17.74 20.21 -20.16
CA LEU A 44 -17.89 20.61 -18.77
C LEU A 44 -19.01 21.65 -18.65
N ILE A 45 -20.07 21.28 -17.94
CA ILE A 45 -21.22 22.14 -17.65
C ILE A 45 -21.02 22.76 -16.26
N THR A 46 -20.88 24.08 -16.20
CA THR A 46 -20.73 24.82 -14.94
C THR A 46 -21.90 25.76 -14.68
N GLY A 47 -22.15 26.08 -13.41
CA GLY A 47 -23.15 27.06 -13.03
C GLY A 47 -23.29 27.17 -11.52
N ALA A 48 -23.81 28.30 -11.06
CA ALA A 48 -24.03 28.55 -9.63
C ALA A 48 -24.95 27.49 -8.97
N PRO A 49 -25.05 27.46 -7.63
CA PRO A 49 -26.01 26.61 -6.95
C PRO A 49 -27.44 26.92 -7.40
N GLY A 50 -28.22 25.88 -7.71
CA GLY A 50 -29.64 26.01 -8.07
C GLY A 50 -29.96 26.37 -9.52
N THR A 51 -28.98 26.39 -10.43
CA THR A 51 -29.18 26.70 -11.85
C THR A 51 -29.78 25.57 -12.69
N GLY A 52 -30.04 24.40 -12.10
CA GLY A 52 -30.65 23.25 -12.78
C GLY A 52 -29.69 22.32 -13.52
N LYS A 53 -28.41 22.26 -13.13
CA LYS A 53 -27.39 21.36 -13.73
C LYS A 53 -27.84 19.89 -13.75
N SER A 54 -28.21 19.31 -12.61
CA SER A 54 -28.65 17.91 -12.53
C SER A 54 -29.91 17.63 -13.33
N ALA A 55 -30.86 18.57 -13.35
CA ALA A 55 -32.07 18.47 -14.18
C ALA A 55 -31.75 18.49 -15.68
N LEU A 56 -30.76 19.28 -16.11
CA LEU A 56 -30.25 19.27 -17.48
C LEU A 56 -29.57 17.93 -17.82
N VAL A 57 -28.73 17.40 -16.92
CA VAL A 57 -28.08 16.09 -17.15
C VAL A 57 -29.12 14.97 -17.22
N ALA A 58 -30.16 15.00 -16.37
CA ALA A 58 -31.29 14.07 -16.45
C ALA A 58 -32.09 14.23 -17.76
N TRP A 59 -32.26 15.47 -18.24
CA TRP A 59 -32.90 15.74 -19.55
C TRP A 59 -32.08 15.19 -20.71
N LEU A 60 -30.76 15.39 -20.70
CA LEU A 60 -29.83 14.79 -21.67
C LEU A 60 -29.91 13.26 -21.63
N ALA A 61 -30.01 12.66 -20.43
CA ALA A 61 -30.17 11.21 -20.27
C ALA A 61 -31.49 10.69 -20.86
N ARG A 62 -32.58 11.46 -20.80
CA ARG A 62 -33.87 11.11 -21.44
C ARG A 62 -33.81 11.27 -22.96
N ARG A 63 -33.12 12.28 -23.47
CA ARG A 63 -32.90 12.50 -24.91
C ARG A 63 -31.93 11.49 -25.54
N ARG A 64 -31.02 10.93 -24.74
CA ARG A 64 -30.04 9.92 -25.13
C ARG A 64 -30.30 8.60 -24.38
N PRO A 65 -31.36 7.83 -24.74
CA PRO A 65 -31.76 6.64 -23.98
C PRO A 65 -30.71 5.51 -23.98
N LEU A 66 -29.75 5.53 -24.93
CA LEU A 66 -28.60 4.61 -24.95
C LEU A 66 -27.34 5.19 -24.27
N GLY A 67 -27.33 6.49 -23.93
CA GLY A 67 -26.22 7.15 -23.26
C GLY A 67 -25.98 6.59 -21.86
N LEU A 68 -24.70 6.40 -21.52
CA LEU A 68 -24.31 5.92 -20.20
C LEU A 68 -24.41 7.05 -19.19
N ARG A 69 -24.73 6.73 -17.94
CA ARG A 69 -24.93 7.76 -16.92
C ARG A 69 -24.48 7.33 -15.55
N TYR A 70 -23.93 8.29 -14.82
CA TYR A 70 -23.44 8.12 -13.47
C TYR A 70 -23.77 9.37 -12.65
N PHE A 71 -24.71 9.21 -11.73
CA PHE A 71 -25.08 10.27 -10.80
C PHE A 71 -24.37 10.04 -9.46
N ILE A 72 -23.52 10.99 -9.06
CA ILE A 72 -22.82 10.92 -7.75
C ILE A 72 -23.84 11.03 -6.59
N ARG A 73 -25.00 11.62 -6.87
CA ARG A 73 -26.08 11.91 -5.91
C ARG A 73 -27.47 11.78 -6.55
N ALA A 74 -28.47 11.51 -5.71
CA ALA A 74 -29.87 11.50 -6.14
C ALA A 74 -30.48 12.89 -6.13
N ASP A 75 -29.97 13.73 -5.23
CA ASP A 75 -30.47 15.04 -4.85
C ASP A 75 -29.40 15.77 -4.02
N SER A 76 -29.76 16.95 -3.51
CA SER A 76 -29.06 17.80 -2.51
C SER A 76 -28.02 17.13 -1.61
N VAL A 77 -28.36 15.94 -1.10
CA VAL A 77 -27.83 15.43 0.17
C VAL A 77 -27.58 13.92 0.12
N ARG A 78 -28.34 13.15 -0.69
CA ARG A 78 -28.21 11.69 -0.77
C ARG A 78 -27.17 11.24 -1.78
N ALA A 79 -26.07 10.68 -1.28
CA ALA A 79 -25.08 9.96 -2.07
C ALA A 79 -25.69 8.70 -2.72
N LEU A 80 -25.54 8.53 -4.04
CA LEU A 80 -26.01 7.32 -4.75
C LEU A 80 -24.89 6.35 -5.11
N ALA A 81 -23.66 6.85 -5.18
CA ALA A 81 -22.48 6.06 -5.51
C ALA A 81 -21.27 6.67 -4.80
N SER A 82 -20.21 5.88 -4.58
CA SER A 82 -19.01 6.32 -3.83
C SER A 82 -18.35 7.55 -4.46
N GLY A 83 -18.37 7.65 -5.79
CA GLY A 83 -17.61 8.64 -6.54
C GLY A 83 -16.17 8.18 -6.85
N SER A 84 -15.81 6.96 -6.44
CA SER A 84 -14.54 6.34 -6.83
C SER A 84 -14.54 5.94 -8.30
N VAL A 85 -13.38 6.04 -8.95
CA VAL A 85 -13.21 5.68 -10.36
C VAL A 85 -13.64 4.24 -10.63
N ARG A 86 -13.34 3.32 -9.72
CA ARG A 86 -13.75 1.92 -9.83
C ARG A 86 -15.27 1.76 -9.87
N SER A 87 -15.99 2.46 -8.98
CA SER A 87 -17.46 2.45 -8.97
C SER A 87 -18.04 3.01 -10.26
N VAL A 88 -17.43 4.07 -10.81
CA VAL A 88 -17.82 4.63 -12.11
C VAL A 88 -17.65 3.59 -13.20
N LEU A 89 -16.45 3.04 -13.37
CA LEU A 89 -16.13 2.11 -14.44
C LEU A 89 -16.94 0.81 -14.37
N LEU A 90 -17.13 0.23 -13.18
CA LEU A 90 -17.99 -0.96 -13.02
C LEU A 90 -19.44 -0.67 -13.44
N ARG A 91 -20.02 0.45 -12.98
CA ARG A 91 -21.38 0.82 -13.35
C ARG A 91 -21.53 1.10 -14.85
N LEU A 92 -20.56 1.79 -15.46
CA LEU A 92 -20.56 2.06 -16.89
C LEU A 92 -20.44 0.77 -17.71
N GLY A 93 -19.53 -0.13 -17.33
CA GLY A 93 -19.34 -1.42 -17.98
C GLY A 93 -20.58 -2.31 -17.89
N HIS A 94 -21.23 -2.40 -16.73
CA HIS A 94 -22.49 -3.14 -16.59
C HIS A 94 -23.65 -2.51 -17.37
N GLN A 95 -23.76 -1.17 -17.41
CA GLN A 95 -24.77 -0.50 -18.24
C GLN A 95 -24.59 -0.83 -19.73
N LEU A 96 -23.34 -0.83 -20.22
CA LEU A 96 -23.02 -1.21 -21.58
C LEU A 96 -23.32 -2.68 -21.85
N ALA A 97 -22.92 -3.59 -20.96
CA ALA A 97 -23.15 -5.02 -21.12
C ALA A 97 -24.64 -5.37 -21.21
N VAL A 98 -25.49 -4.63 -20.49
CA VAL A 98 -26.95 -4.82 -20.55
C VAL A 98 -27.56 -4.18 -21.81
N ARG A 99 -27.13 -2.97 -22.19
CA ARG A 99 -27.74 -2.23 -23.32
C ARG A 99 -27.24 -2.65 -24.70
N ARG A 100 -25.98 -3.07 -24.77
CA ARG A 100 -25.27 -3.42 -26.00
C ARG A 100 -24.46 -4.71 -25.78
N PRO A 101 -25.12 -5.84 -25.43
CA PRO A 101 -24.44 -7.11 -25.15
C PRO A 101 -23.59 -7.60 -26.32
N GLU A 102 -23.93 -7.21 -27.56
CA GLU A 102 -23.16 -7.53 -28.77
C GLU A 102 -21.73 -6.96 -28.75
N LEU A 103 -21.49 -5.85 -28.04
CA LEU A 103 -20.14 -5.28 -27.89
C LEU A 103 -19.24 -6.15 -27.00
N PHE A 104 -19.84 -7.07 -26.24
CA PHE A 104 -19.16 -8.01 -25.36
C PHE A 104 -19.25 -9.45 -25.88
N ALA A 105 -19.79 -9.66 -27.09
CA ALA A 105 -20.05 -10.97 -27.67
C ALA A 105 -18.83 -11.63 -28.35
N GLY A 106 -17.69 -10.93 -28.46
CA GLY A 106 -16.41 -11.54 -28.85
C GLY A 106 -15.91 -12.54 -27.81
N GLN A 107 -15.14 -13.56 -28.23
CA GLN A 107 -14.78 -14.75 -27.43
C GLN A 107 -14.64 -14.44 -25.94
N GLY A 108 -15.66 -14.79 -25.15
CA GLY A 108 -15.48 -15.04 -23.74
C GLY A 108 -14.46 -16.18 -23.59
N LEU A 109 -13.79 -16.26 -22.44
CA LEU A 109 -12.94 -17.40 -22.16
C LEU A 109 -13.85 -18.64 -22.06
N ASP A 110 -13.93 -19.39 -23.15
CA ASP A 110 -14.61 -20.69 -23.24
C ASP A 110 -13.55 -21.79 -23.17
N VAL A 111 -13.37 -22.33 -21.97
CA VAL A 111 -12.40 -23.41 -21.75
C VAL A 111 -13.13 -24.72 -22.01
N SER A 112 -13.01 -25.23 -23.23
CA SER A 112 -13.51 -26.56 -23.59
C SER A 112 -12.38 -27.59 -23.53
N VAL A 113 -12.44 -28.49 -22.56
CA VAL A 113 -11.49 -29.62 -22.45
C VAL A 113 -12.23 -30.90 -22.83
N ASP A 114 -11.86 -31.50 -23.97
CA ASP A 114 -12.30 -32.85 -24.36
C ASP A 114 -11.10 -33.81 -24.25
N GLN A 115 -11.17 -34.76 -23.33
CA GLN A 115 -10.08 -35.68 -23.01
C GLN A 115 -10.52 -37.14 -23.14
N GLN A 116 -9.87 -37.89 -24.04
CA GLN A 116 -9.96 -39.35 -24.09
C GLN A 116 -8.70 -39.98 -23.49
N VAL A 117 -8.88 -40.76 -22.44
CA VAL A 117 -7.78 -41.33 -21.65
C VAL A 117 -7.90 -42.85 -21.66
N GLY A 118 -6.92 -43.55 -22.22
CA GLY A 118 -6.93 -45.02 -22.35
C GLY A 118 -6.70 -45.73 -21.00
N ALA A 119 -5.50 -45.60 -20.44
CA ALA A 119 -5.21 -46.07 -19.10
C ALA A 119 -4.18 -45.18 -18.38
N VAL A 120 -4.38 -44.95 -17.08
CA VAL A 120 -3.45 -44.20 -16.20
C VAL A 120 -3.08 -45.11 -15.04
N ALA A 121 -1.79 -45.40 -14.89
CA ALA A 121 -1.28 -46.28 -13.84
C ALA A 121 -1.24 -45.56 -12.47
N GLU A 122 -1.13 -46.34 -11.39
CA GLU A 122 -1.00 -45.85 -10.02
C GLU A 122 0.22 -44.91 -9.89
N GLY A 123 0.00 -43.71 -9.32
CA GLY A 123 1.00 -42.64 -9.25
C GLY A 123 1.18 -41.78 -10.51
N GLY A 124 0.54 -42.14 -11.63
CA GLY A 124 0.52 -41.30 -12.84
C GLY A 124 -0.49 -40.16 -12.73
N ARG A 125 -0.10 -38.94 -13.10
CA ARG A 125 -1.01 -37.77 -13.17
C ARG A 125 -1.09 -37.24 -14.59
N LEU A 126 -2.31 -37.04 -15.08
CA LEU A 126 -2.60 -36.45 -16.38
C LEU A 126 -3.47 -35.20 -16.20
N VAL A 127 -2.92 -34.01 -16.48
CA VAL A 127 -3.67 -32.75 -16.44
C VAL A 127 -3.92 -32.28 -17.87
N GLY A 128 -5.19 -32.01 -18.22
CA GLY A 128 -5.56 -31.53 -19.56
C GLY A 128 -5.09 -30.11 -19.82
N VAL A 129 -5.49 -29.19 -18.96
CA VAL A 129 -5.06 -27.78 -19.01
C VAL A 129 -4.68 -27.34 -17.61
N ARG A 130 -3.53 -26.66 -17.46
CA ARG A 130 -3.09 -26.07 -16.19
C ARG A 130 -2.91 -24.55 -16.35
N ALA A 131 -3.48 -23.78 -15.44
CA ALA A 131 -3.35 -22.32 -15.39
C ALA A 131 -2.99 -21.86 -13.98
N GLU A 132 -1.95 -21.05 -13.82
CA GLU A 132 -1.58 -20.50 -12.50
C GLU A 132 -2.63 -19.49 -12.01
N GLN A 133 -3.10 -18.62 -12.90
CA GLN A 133 -4.13 -17.63 -12.61
C GLN A 133 -5.07 -17.43 -13.80
N MET A 134 -6.37 -17.32 -13.53
CA MET A 134 -7.42 -17.03 -14.51
C MET A 134 -8.15 -15.75 -14.08
N VAL A 135 -8.07 -14.71 -14.91
CA VAL A 135 -8.75 -13.42 -14.65
C VAL A 135 -10.01 -13.36 -15.50
N VAL A 136 -11.16 -13.15 -14.86
CA VAL A 136 -12.46 -13.15 -15.51
C VAL A 136 -12.98 -11.72 -15.66
N SER A 137 -13.50 -11.37 -16.83
CA SER A 137 -14.15 -10.07 -17.03
C SER A 137 -15.44 -10.01 -16.20
N PRO A 138 -15.66 -8.95 -15.41
CA PRO A 138 -16.89 -8.81 -14.61
C PRO A 138 -18.13 -8.53 -15.46
N PHE A 139 -17.94 -8.20 -16.74
CA PHE A 139 -19.01 -7.85 -17.69
C PHE A 139 -19.39 -9.01 -18.62
N ARG A 140 -18.69 -10.17 -18.55
CA ARG A 140 -18.91 -11.32 -19.43
C ARG A 140 -19.17 -12.60 -18.65
N ARG A 141 -19.88 -13.55 -19.29
CA ARG A 141 -20.07 -14.90 -18.75
C ARG A 141 -18.90 -15.79 -19.16
N THR A 142 -18.17 -16.35 -18.20
CA THR A 142 -17.16 -17.39 -18.45
C THR A 142 -17.83 -18.76 -18.49
N ALA A 143 -17.56 -19.54 -19.54
CA ALA A 143 -18.03 -20.91 -19.67
C ALA A 143 -16.84 -21.87 -19.58
N VAL A 144 -16.98 -22.91 -18.76
CA VAL A 144 -16.01 -24.01 -18.68
C VAL A 144 -16.77 -25.28 -19.00
N THR A 145 -16.43 -25.92 -20.12
CA THR A 145 -17.05 -27.16 -20.57
C THR A 145 -16.03 -28.27 -20.55
N VAL A 146 -16.24 -29.28 -19.70
CA VAL A 146 -15.35 -30.44 -19.59
C VAL A 146 -16.08 -31.69 -20.07
N ARG A 147 -15.50 -32.39 -21.04
CA ARG A 147 -15.89 -33.74 -21.44
C ARG A 147 -14.70 -34.66 -21.26
N GLN A 148 -14.83 -35.67 -20.41
CA GLN A 148 -13.75 -36.60 -20.12
C GLN A 148 -14.28 -38.02 -20.30
N HIS A 149 -13.57 -38.82 -21.10
CA HIS A 149 -13.81 -40.25 -21.28
C HIS A 149 -12.54 -41.00 -20.92
N ALA A 150 -12.56 -41.70 -19.78
CA ALA A 150 -11.41 -42.45 -19.30
C ALA A 150 -11.71 -43.96 -19.21
N GLY A 151 -10.79 -44.80 -19.69
CA GLY A 151 -10.88 -46.26 -19.67
C GLY A 151 -10.52 -46.86 -18.30
N ARG A 152 -9.23 -47.16 -18.07
CA ARG A 152 -8.72 -47.67 -16.78
C ARG A 152 -7.87 -46.63 -16.05
N VAL A 153 -8.36 -46.06 -14.96
CA VAL A 153 -7.62 -45.05 -14.19
C VAL A 153 -7.31 -45.58 -12.79
N ALA A 154 -6.02 -45.78 -12.51
CA ALA A 154 -5.46 -46.10 -11.20
C ALA A 154 -4.64 -44.92 -10.61
N GLY A 155 -4.35 -43.88 -11.39
CA GLY A 155 -3.72 -42.61 -10.98
C GLY A 155 -4.69 -41.42 -11.03
N GLU A 156 -4.20 -40.20 -11.26
CA GLU A 156 -4.99 -38.97 -11.24
C GLU A 156 -5.20 -38.40 -12.66
N VAL A 157 -6.43 -37.99 -12.99
CA VAL A 157 -6.75 -37.33 -14.27
C VAL A 157 -7.56 -36.07 -14.01
N THR A 158 -6.98 -34.91 -14.29
CA THR A 158 -7.58 -33.59 -14.06
C THR A 158 -7.82 -32.91 -15.41
N ALA A 159 -9.05 -32.55 -15.74
CA ALA A 159 -9.32 -31.89 -17.02
C ALA A 159 -8.77 -30.45 -17.07
N LEU A 160 -9.04 -29.68 -16.01
CA LEU A 160 -8.59 -28.29 -15.86
C LEU A 160 -8.14 -28.06 -14.42
N ASP A 161 -6.91 -27.58 -14.25
CA ASP A 161 -6.26 -27.29 -12.97
C ASP A 161 -5.91 -25.80 -12.91
N VAL A 162 -6.56 -25.02 -12.04
CA VAL A 162 -6.39 -23.56 -11.95
C VAL A 162 -5.96 -23.16 -10.54
N GLY A 163 -4.79 -22.54 -10.40
CA GLY A 163 -4.24 -22.12 -9.10
C GLY A 163 -5.04 -20.99 -8.44
N ARG A 164 -5.40 -19.94 -9.19
CA ARG A 164 -6.20 -18.81 -8.69
C ARG A 164 -7.19 -18.30 -9.73
N ILE A 165 -8.47 -18.25 -9.40
CA ILE A 165 -9.46 -17.54 -10.22
C ILE A 165 -9.71 -16.17 -9.58
N VAL A 166 -9.40 -15.10 -10.31
CA VAL A 166 -9.74 -13.73 -9.91
C VAL A 166 -11.05 -13.38 -10.59
N SER A 167 -12.14 -13.59 -9.85
CA SER A 167 -13.52 -13.24 -10.22
C SER A 167 -14.07 -12.04 -9.45
N ASP A 168 -13.34 -11.56 -8.44
CA ASP A 168 -13.73 -10.42 -7.62
C ASP A 168 -13.22 -9.12 -8.25
N ASP A 169 -14.15 -8.17 -8.40
CA ASP A 169 -13.90 -6.82 -8.92
C ASP A 169 -12.75 -6.13 -8.19
N SER A 170 -12.45 -6.50 -6.94
CA SER A 170 -11.37 -5.99 -6.07
C SER A 170 -9.95 -6.34 -6.56
N GLY A 171 -9.80 -7.38 -7.38
CA GLY A 171 -8.50 -7.82 -7.94
C GLY A 171 -8.10 -7.15 -9.27
N LEU A 172 -9.02 -6.44 -9.93
CA LEU A 172 -8.78 -5.74 -11.20
C LEU A 172 -8.31 -4.30 -11.00
N ASP A 173 -7.15 -3.94 -11.52
CA ASP A 173 -6.69 -2.56 -11.46
C ASP A 173 -7.58 -1.58 -12.27
N VAL A 174 -7.50 -0.28 -11.96
CA VAL A 174 -8.36 0.74 -12.57
C VAL A 174 -8.17 0.84 -14.09
N GLY A 175 -6.96 0.63 -14.60
CA GLY A 175 -6.66 0.75 -16.04
C GLY A 175 -7.18 -0.45 -16.84
N ALA A 176 -7.09 -1.66 -16.30
CA ALA A 176 -7.69 -2.88 -16.84
C ALA A 176 -9.21 -2.76 -16.82
N LEU A 177 -9.78 -2.25 -15.73
CA LEU A 177 -11.21 -1.99 -15.62
C LEU A 177 -11.66 -0.92 -16.63
N GLU A 178 -10.89 0.17 -16.82
CA GLU A 178 -11.18 1.22 -17.81
C GLU A 178 -11.19 0.65 -19.23
N ARG A 179 -10.22 -0.22 -19.53
CA ARG A 179 -10.12 -0.90 -20.82
C ARG A 179 -11.34 -1.80 -21.08
N LEU A 180 -11.68 -2.66 -20.13
CA LEU A 180 -12.80 -3.61 -20.25
C LEU A 180 -14.16 -2.92 -20.24
N ALA A 181 -14.30 -1.83 -19.48
CA ALA A 181 -15.57 -1.12 -19.33
C ALA A 181 -15.84 -0.11 -20.46
N LEU A 182 -14.82 0.56 -20.99
CA LEU A 182 -14.99 1.67 -21.93
C LEU A 182 -14.22 1.51 -23.25
N HIS A 183 -12.92 1.21 -23.23
CA HIS A 183 -12.12 1.21 -24.48
C HIS A 183 -12.45 0.06 -25.42
N GLU A 184 -12.46 -1.17 -24.93
CA GLU A 184 -12.77 -2.34 -25.77
C GLU A 184 -14.20 -2.26 -26.35
N PRO A 185 -15.25 -1.96 -25.55
CA PRO A 185 -16.59 -1.79 -26.09
C PRO A 185 -16.69 -0.62 -27.08
N ALA A 186 -15.99 0.50 -26.85
CA ALA A 186 -15.97 1.62 -27.78
C ALA A 186 -15.28 1.28 -29.10
N ALA A 187 -14.18 0.52 -29.06
CA ALA A 187 -13.51 0.02 -30.26
C ALA A 187 -14.41 -0.96 -31.03
N ALA A 188 -15.06 -1.89 -30.33
CA ALA A 188 -16.05 -2.79 -30.93
C ALA A 188 -17.21 -2.01 -31.55
N LEU A 189 -17.71 -0.97 -30.87
CA LEU A 189 -18.78 -0.12 -31.38
C LEU A 189 -18.37 0.60 -32.65
N ALA A 190 -17.13 1.12 -32.72
CA ALA A 190 -16.62 1.79 -33.92
C ALA A 190 -16.51 0.86 -35.14
N VAL A 191 -16.35 -0.45 -34.92
CA VAL A 191 -16.36 -1.46 -35.99
C VAL A 191 -17.79 -1.75 -36.46
N VAL A 192 -18.73 -1.87 -35.52
CA VAL A 192 -20.14 -2.18 -35.82
C VAL A 192 -20.86 -0.98 -36.43
N ASP A 193 -20.60 0.21 -35.91
CA ASP A 193 -21.18 1.48 -36.33
C ASP A 193 -20.14 2.60 -36.18
N PRO A 194 -19.40 2.95 -37.25
CA PRO A 194 -18.38 3.99 -37.22
C PRO A 194 -18.89 5.39 -36.89
N ALA A 195 -20.20 5.64 -37.05
CA ALA A 195 -20.82 6.93 -36.74
C ALA A 195 -21.38 6.99 -35.30
N ALA A 196 -21.51 5.84 -34.62
CA ALA A 196 -22.03 5.80 -33.26
C ALA A 196 -21.06 6.44 -32.26
N GLN A 197 -21.59 7.33 -31.43
CA GLN A 197 -20.89 7.91 -30.28
C GLN A 197 -21.38 7.28 -28.98
N LEU A 198 -20.42 6.97 -28.10
CA LEU A 198 -20.66 6.54 -26.72
C LEU A 198 -20.55 7.76 -25.81
N VAL A 199 -21.69 8.27 -25.36
CA VAL A 199 -21.77 9.45 -24.49
C VAL A 199 -21.95 9.01 -23.04
N VAL A 200 -21.08 9.49 -22.15
CA VAL A 200 -21.11 9.27 -20.71
C VAL A 200 -21.54 10.56 -20.02
N LEU A 201 -22.61 10.50 -19.24
CA LEU A 201 -23.11 11.63 -18.45
C LEU A 201 -22.70 11.47 -16.99
N VAL A 202 -21.95 12.42 -16.45
CA VAL A 202 -21.50 12.45 -15.06
C VAL A 202 -22.05 13.69 -14.39
N ASP A 203 -22.85 13.52 -13.35
CA ASP A 203 -23.46 14.64 -12.62
C ASP A 203 -22.80 14.89 -11.26
N ALA A 204 -22.64 16.18 -10.92
CA ALA A 204 -22.23 16.72 -9.62
C ALA A 204 -20.79 16.39 -9.19
N LEU A 205 -19.82 16.66 -10.07
CA LEU A 205 -18.39 16.41 -9.82
C LEU A 205 -17.84 17.15 -8.59
N ASP A 206 -18.35 18.35 -8.31
CA ASP A 206 -17.93 19.18 -7.17
C ASP A 206 -18.14 18.52 -5.81
N GLU A 207 -19.06 17.55 -5.72
CA GLU A 207 -19.42 16.87 -4.48
C GLU A 207 -18.37 15.83 -4.03
N ILE A 208 -17.38 15.52 -4.88
CA ILE A 208 -16.28 14.60 -4.53
C ILE A 208 -15.33 15.22 -3.50
N ARG A 209 -15.25 16.56 -3.41
CA ARG A 209 -14.38 17.29 -2.46
C ARG A 209 -14.57 16.89 -1.01
N PHE A 210 -15.77 16.44 -0.65
CA PHE A 210 -16.14 16.09 0.71
C PHE A 210 -16.02 14.58 0.98
N ARG A 211 -15.39 13.81 0.08
CA ARG A 211 -15.26 12.36 0.17
C ARG A 211 -13.80 11.92 0.03
N ALA A 212 -13.45 10.87 0.76
CA ALA A 212 -12.07 10.48 1.01
C ALA A 212 -11.75 9.09 0.42
N ASP A 213 -12.01 8.88 -0.88
CA ASP A 213 -11.66 7.62 -1.57
C ASP A 213 -10.43 7.79 -2.48
N GLU A 214 -9.58 6.75 -2.46
CA GLU A 214 -8.16 6.64 -2.89
C GLU A 214 -7.82 6.90 -4.38
N ALA A 215 -8.79 7.20 -5.23
CA ALA A 215 -8.56 7.67 -6.60
C ALA A 215 -9.72 8.58 -6.98
N SER A 216 -9.52 9.89 -6.83
CA SER A 216 -10.59 10.85 -7.11
C SER A 216 -10.99 10.77 -8.58
N LEU A 217 -12.29 10.71 -8.87
CA LEU A 217 -12.80 10.82 -10.24
C LEU A 217 -12.30 12.09 -10.95
N THR A 218 -12.04 13.18 -10.22
CA THR A 218 -11.39 14.38 -10.79
C THR A 218 -9.94 14.13 -11.18
N GLN A 219 -9.20 13.34 -10.41
CA GLN A 219 -7.86 12.92 -10.78
C GLN A 219 -7.89 12.05 -12.03
N TRP A 220 -8.80 11.06 -12.10
CA TRP A 220 -8.97 10.26 -13.30
C TRP A 220 -9.40 11.10 -14.51
N LEU A 221 -10.36 12.01 -14.41
CA LEU A 221 -10.71 12.90 -15.52
C LEU A 221 -9.52 13.74 -16.00
N ALA A 222 -8.64 14.15 -15.09
CA ALA A 222 -7.41 14.85 -15.42
C ALA A 222 -6.31 13.93 -15.97
N SER A 223 -6.39 12.61 -15.74
CA SER A 223 -5.27 11.69 -15.97
C SER A 223 -5.65 10.36 -16.63
N CYS A 224 -6.83 10.26 -17.26
CA CYS A 224 -7.36 9.05 -17.89
C CYS A 224 -6.72 8.79 -19.26
N SER A 225 -6.88 7.57 -19.78
CA SER A 225 -6.31 7.23 -21.09
C SER A 225 -6.92 8.12 -22.16
N PRO A 226 -6.20 8.45 -23.25
CA PRO A 226 -6.82 9.10 -24.41
C PRO A 226 -8.09 8.36 -24.80
N LEU A 227 -9.24 9.00 -24.63
CA LEU A 227 -10.52 8.37 -24.91
C LEU A 227 -10.63 8.12 -26.42
N PRO A 228 -11.17 6.96 -26.84
CA PRO A 228 -11.38 6.66 -28.25
C PRO A 228 -12.18 7.77 -28.94
N ALA A 229 -11.96 7.96 -30.24
CA ALA A 229 -12.53 9.08 -30.98
C ALA A 229 -14.07 9.12 -31.00
N ASN A 230 -14.74 8.01 -30.70
CA ASN A 230 -16.18 7.89 -30.57
C ASN A 230 -16.70 7.98 -29.13
N VAL A 231 -15.85 8.20 -28.12
CA VAL A 231 -16.28 8.37 -26.72
C VAL A 231 -16.35 9.86 -26.38
N ARG A 232 -17.42 10.26 -25.66
CA ARG A 232 -17.61 11.62 -25.14
C ARG A 232 -18.04 11.56 -23.68
N VAL A 233 -17.57 12.48 -22.85
CA VAL A 233 -17.96 12.59 -21.44
C VAL A 233 -18.50 13.98 -21.17
N VAL A 234 -19.76 14.06 -20.72
CA VAL A 234 -20.37 15.30 -20.23
C VAL A 234 -20.29 15.28 -18.71
N VAL A 235 -19.73 16.33 -18.12
CA VAL A 235 -19.54 16.44 -16.67
C VAL A 235 -20.19 17.70 -16.17
N SER A 236 -21.02 17.63 -15.13
CA SER A 236 -21.56 18.81 -14.46
C SER A 236 -20.81 19.11 -13.17
N SER A 237 -20.56 20.39 -12.89
CA SER A 237 -19.87 20.83 -11.68
C SER A 237 -20.29 22.25 -11.29
N ARG A 238 -20.09 22.64 -10.02
CA ARG A 238 -20.01 24.06 -9.64
C ARG A 238 -18.74 24.71 -10.20
N PRO A 239 -18.74 26.03 -10.41
CA PRO A 239 -17.54 26.76 -10.78
C PRO A 239 -16.58 26.72 -9.60
N ASP A 240 -15.57 25.87 -9.70
CA ASP A 240 -14.63 25.66 -8.62
C ASP A 240 -13.20 25.49 -9.14
N ALA A 241 -12.36 26.49 -8.86
CA ALA A 241 -11.00 26.60 -9.38
C ALA A 241 -10.14 25.42 -8.91
N GLU A 242 -10.10 25.14 -7.61
CA GLU A 242 -9.17 24.15 -7.03
C GLU A 242 -9.41 22.71 -7.55
N LEU A 243 -10.63 22.36 -7.97
CA LEU A 243 -11.01 21.01 -8.41
C LEU A 243 -10.95 20.88 -9.92
N LEU A 244 -11.30 21.95 -10.64
CA LEU A 244 -11.41 21.92 -12.09
C LEU A 244 -10.15 22.41 -12.79
N ASP A 245 -9.29 23.22 -12.15
CA ASP A 245 -8.16 23.86 -12.83
C ASP A 245 -7.21 22.84 -13.44
N ARG A 246 -6.90 21.77 -12.71
CA ARG A 246 -6.05 20.69 -13.24
C ARG A 246 -6.70 19.97 -14.42
N PHE A 247 -7.99 19.63 -14.32
CA PHE A 247 -8.75 19.02 -15.41
C PHE A 247 -8.79 19.92 -16.65
N ARG A 248 -9.02 21.24 -16.45
CA ARG A 248 -9.00 22.25 -17.50
C ARG A 248 -7.65 22.39 -18.18
N ILE A 249 -6.57 22.45 -17.40
CA ILE A 249 -5.21 22.60 -17.92
C ILE A 249 -4.84 21.38 -18.76
N VAL A 250 -5.05 20.17 -18.22
CA VAL A 250 -4.59 18.93 -18.87
C VAL A 250 -5.45 18.57 -20.08
N GLN A 251 -6.78 18.73 -19.99
CA GLN A 251 -7.71 18.35 -21.06
C GLN A 251 -8.05 19.50 -22.02
N ARG A 252 -7.39 20.65 -21.90
CA ARG A 252 -7.65 21.87 -22.70
C ARG A 252 -7.87 21.61 -24.21
N PRO A 253 -7.09 20.76 -24.90
CA PRO A 253 -7.30 20.53 -26.33
C PRO A 253 -8.67 19.90 -26.65
N TRP A 254 -9.14 19.03 -25.75
CA TRP A 254 -10.31 18.16 -25.95
C TRP A 254 -11.56 18.62 -25.18
N LEU A 255 -11.43 19.68 -24.38
CA LEU A 255 -12.47 20.19 -23.50
C LEU A 255 -13.29 21.31 -24.17
N ARG A 256 -14.60 21.26 -24.01
CA ARG A 256 -15.53 22.36 -24.27
C ARG A 256 -16.27 22.70 -22.98
N GLU A 257 -16.44 23.99 -22.69
CA GLU A 257 -17.14 24.44 -21.48
C GLU A 257 -18.45 25.11 -21.83
N GLU A 258 -19.50 24.79 -21.06
CA GLU A 258 -20.82 25.40 -21.15
C GLU A 258 -21.20 25.98 -19.78
N VAL A 259 -21.32 27.31 -19.71
CA VAL A 259 -21.65 28.02 -18.46
C VAL A 259 -23.14 28.34 -18.45
N ILE A 260 -23.87 27.86 -17.44
CA ILE A 260 -25.28 28.19 -17.22
C ILE A 260 -25.36 29.56 -16.52
N ASP A 261 -25.48 30.61 -17.33
CA ASP A 261 -25.73 31.97 -16.86
C ASP A 261 -27.23 32.20 -16.59
N THR A 262 -27.55 32.49 -15.33
CA THR A 262 -28.92 32.75 -14.87
C THR A 262 -29.46 34.09 -15.35
N GLY A 263 -28.59 35.05 -15.68
CA GLY A 263 -29.00 36.38 -16.16
C GLY A 263 -29.57 36.39 -17.59
N THR A 264 -29.41 35.30 -18.34
CA THR A 264 -29.91 35.19 -19.72
C THR A 264 -31.44 35.26 -19.78
N GLU A 265 -31.96 35.82 -20.87
CA GLU A 265 -33.41 35.92 -21.11
C GLU A 265 -34.06 34.54 -21.12
N SER A 266 -33.42 33.55 -21.76
CA SER A 266 -33.89 32.16 -21.80
C SER A 266 -33.97 31.51 -20.41
N ALA A 267 -32.97 31.72 -19.54
CA ALA A 267 -33.00 31.18 -18.18
C ALA A 267 -34.11 31.82 -17.33
N ARG A 268 -34.34 33.13 -17.47
CA ARG A 268 -35.46 33.82 -16.82
C ARG A 268 -36.82 33.34 -17.32
N ALA A 269 -36.97 33.13 -18.63
CA ALA A 269 -38.18 32.58 -19.23
C ALA A 269 -38.48 31.15 -18.74
N ASP A 270 -37.45 30.30 -18.60
CA ASP A 270 -37.58 28.94 -18.06
C ASP A 270 -38.15 28.93 -16.63
N VAL A 271 -37.62 29.79 -15.76
CA VAL A 271 -38.12 29.95 -14.38
C VAL A 271 -39.55 30.51 -14.35
N GLY A 272 -39.88 31.47 -15.23
CA GLY A 272 -41.23 32.01 -15.37
C GLY A 272 -42.26 30.93 -15.75
N ARG A 273 -41.91 30.04 -16.69
CA ARG A 273 -42.75 28.90 -17.09
C ARG A 273 -43.00 27.95 -15.91
N TYR A 274 -41.95 27.63 -15.14
CA TYR A 274 -42.07 26.81 -13.93
C TYR A 274 -43.04 27.44 -12.92
N LEU A 275 -42.85 28.71 -12.59
CA LEU A 275 -43.66 29.42 -11.59
C LEU A 275 -45.12 29.56 -11.99
N THR A 276 -45.40 29.79 -13.28
CA THR A 276 -46.77 29.88 -13.81
C THR A 276 -47.51 28.57 -13.66
N SER A 277 -46.82 27.43 -13.77
CA SER A 277 -47.40 26.10 -13.55
C SER A 277 -47.56 25.75 -12.07
N ALA A 278 -46.76 26.35 -11.20
CA ALA A 278 -46.63 25.96 -9.79
C ALA A 278 -47.49 26.80 -8.84
N LEU A 279 -47.68 28.09 -9.15
CA LEU A 279 -48.38 29.04 -8.29
C LEU A 279 -49.75 29.40 -8.88
N PRO A 280 -50.81 29.50 -8.04
CA PRO A 280 -52.12 29.91 -8.50
C PRO A 280 -52.13 31.39 -8.91
N ASP A 281 -52.91 31.71 -9.95
CA ASP A 281 -53.05 33.07 -10.46
C ASP A 281 -53.90 33.92 -9.50
N ARG A 282 -53.25 34.48 -8.47
CA ARG A 282 -53.89 35.25 -7.40
C ARG A 282 -53.43 36.70 -7.40
N THR A 283 -53.87 37.48 -8.40
CA THR A 283 -53.97 38.94 -8.30
C THR A 283 -55.19 39.45 -9.06
N SER A 284 -55.96 40.34 -8.43
CA SER A 284 -57.18 40.96 -9.00
C SER A 284 -57.02 42.49 -9.14
N GLY A 285 -55.83 42.97 -9.50
CA GLY A 285 -55.52 44.41 -9.59
C GLY A 285 -54.41 44.76 -10.59
N PRO A 286 -54.17 46.06 -10.89
CA PRO A 286 -53.19 46.51 -11.86
C PRO A 286 -51.76 46.41 -11.27
N GLY A 287 -51.10 45.29 -11.52
CA GLY A 287 -49.72 45.03 -11.12
C GLY A 287 -49.25 43.64 -11.62
N PRO A 288 -47.93 43.38 -11.65
CA PRO A 288 -47.40 42.09 -12.09
C PRO A 288 -47.90 40.95 -11.21
N ARG A 289 -48.21 39.81 -11.82
CA ARG A 289 -48.73 38.62 -11.14
C ARG A 289 -47.67 38.01 -10.24
N LEU A 290 -48.07 37.26 -9.21
CA LEU A 290 -47.13 36.63 -8.27
C LEU A 290 -46.03 35.79 -8.98
N PRO A 291 -46.34 34.94 -9.99
CA PRO A 291 -45.31 34.24 -10.75
C PRO A 291 -44.28 35.16 -11.42
N GLU A 292 -44.71 36.29 -11.97
CA GLU A 292 -43.85 37.26 -12.67
C GLU A 292 -42.90 37.96 -11.68
N ARG A 293 -43.42 38.34 -10.52
CA ARG A 293 -42.65 38.97 -9.44
C ARG A 293 -41.59 38.04 -8.89
N VAL A 294 -41.96 36.77 -8.63
CA VAL A 294 -41.03 35.73 -8.15
C VAL A 294 -40.01 35.39 -9.22
N ALA A 295 -40.39 35.34 -10.51
CA ALA A 295 -39.46 35.09 -11.61
C ALA A 295 -38.41 36.20 -11.75
N ALA A 296 -38.82 37.47 -11.56
CA ALA A 296 -37.91 38.61 -11.56
C ALA A 296 -36.90 38.52 -10.42
N ALA A 297 -37.36 38.25 -9.19
CA ALA A 297 -36.48 38.12 -8.01
C ALA A 297 -35.56 36.89 -8.06
N ALA A 298 -36.03 35.80 -8.67
CA ALA A 298 -35.25 34.58 -8.89
C ALA A 298 -34.10 34.79 -9.89
N ASN A 299 -34.25 35.75 -10.82
CA ASN A 299 -33.28 36.08 -11.87
C ASN A 299 -32.67 34.83 -12.54
N GLY A 300 -33.52 33.87 -12.94
CA GLY A 300 -33.12 32.63 -13.61
C GLY A 300 -32.60 31.51 -12.69
N ASN A 301 -32.64 31.66 -11.36
CA ASN A 301 -32.28 30.60 -10.40
C ASN A 301 -33.50 29.72 -10.07
N PHE A 302 -33.47 28.46 -10.50
CA PHE A 302 -34.56 27.51 -10.24
C PHE A 302 -34.71 27.16 -8.76
N GLN A 303 -33.62 27.07 -8.00
CA GLN A 303 -33.71 26.74 -6.57
C GLN A 303 -34.44 27.85 -5.79
N TYR A 304 -34.31 29.11 -6.20
CA TYR A 304 -35.11 30.20 -5.63
C TYR A 304 -36.61 29.94 -5.85
N ALA A 305 -36.99 29.65 -7.10
CA ALA A 305 -38.38 29.40 -7.46
C ALA A 305 -38.95 28.15 -6.74
N VAL A 306 -38.18 27.07 -6.68
CA VAL A 306 -38.55 25.83 -5.99
C VAL A 306 -38.71 26.08 -4.49
N ALA A 307 -37.78 26.78 -3.84
CA ALA A 307 -37.86 27.10 -2.42
C ALA A 307 -39.07 27.97 -2.10
N PHE A 308 -39.39 28.95 -2.96
CA PHE A 308 -40.57 29.79 -2.81
C PHE A 308 -41.88 29.01 -2.95
N VAL A 309 -41.98 28.16 -3.97
CA VAL A 309 -43.15 27.29 -4.16
C VAL A 309 -43.32 26.35 -2.96
N ALA A 310 -42.24 25.71 -2.49
CA ALA A 310 -42.27 24.84 -1.33
C ALA A 310 -42.76 25.57 -0.07
N ALA A 311 -42.33 26.82 0.14
CA ALA A 311 -42.82 27.64 1.26
C ALA A 311 -44.33 27.92 1.17
N VAL A 312 -44.84 28.25 -0.03
CA VAL A 312 -46.28 28.47 -0.27
C VAL A 312 -47.08 27.19 -0.06
N GLU A 313 -46.63 26.06 -0.59
CA GLU A 313 -47.29 24.75 -0.44
C GLU A 313 -47.29 24.29 1.02
N SER A 314 -46.17 24.46 1.72
CA SER A 314 -46.05 24.11 3.14
C SER A 314 -46.98 24.96 4.00
N ALA A 315 -47.09 26.27 3.74
CA ALA A 315 -48.03 27.15 4.43
C ALA A 315 -49.49 26.76 4.14
N ALA A 316 -49.82 26.41 2.90
CA ALA A 316 -51.15 25.93 2.52
C ALA A 316 -51.51 24.59 3.18
N ALA A 317 -50.59 23.63 3.21
CA ALA A 317 -50.79 22.33 3.83
C ALA A 317 -51.04 22.44 5.34
N ARG A 318 -50.40 23.42 6.01
CA ARG A 318 -50.62 23.72 7.44
C ARG A 318 -51.87 24.57 7.71
N GLY A 319 -52.55 25.08 6.69
CA GLY A 319 -53.66 26.02 6.85
C GLY A 319 -53.25 27.39 7.41
N ASP A 320 -51.97 27.77 7.32
CA ASP A 320 -51.43 29.02 7.87
C ASP A 320 -51.73 30.20 6.93
N ARG A 321 -52.95 30.75 7.05
CA ARG A 321 -53.41 31.89 6.25
C ARG A 321 -52.53 33.12 6.39
N ALA A 322 -52.00 33.38 7.60
CA ALA A 322 -51.16 34.55 7.86
C ALA A 322 -49.78 34.44 7.19
N ALA A 323 -49.22 33.23 7.10
CA ALA A 323 -47.98 33.00 6.35
C ALA A 323 -48.22 33.10 4.84
N LEU A 324 -49.34 32.56 4.33
CA LEU A 324 -49.73 32.67 2.92
C LEU A 324 -49.94 34.13 2.49
N GLU A 325 -50.65 34.93 3.29
CA GLU A 325 -50.83 36.37 3.04
C GLU A 325 -49.48 37.10 3.01
N ARG A 326 -48.60 36.84 4.00
CA ARG A 326 -47.26 37.42 4.02
C ARG A 326 -46.43 37.07 2.80
N LEU A 327 -46.42 35.80 2.37
CA LEU A 327 -45.66 35.34 1.19
C LEU A 327 -46.20 35.94 -0.11
N THR A 328 -47.51 36.13 -0.23
CA THR A 328 -48.16 36.55 -1.48
C THR A 328 -48.27 38.07 -1.63
N GLN A 329 -48.25 38.83 -0.52
CA GLN A 329 -48.46 40.29 -0.49
C GLN A 329 -47.20 41.12 -0.19
N LEU A 330 -46.01 40.52 -0.09
CA LEU A 330 -44.75 41.30 -0.02
C LEU A 330 -44.73 42.34 -1.14
N ALA A 331 -44.31 43.58 -0.86
CA ALA A 331 -44.15 44.60 -1.90
C ALA A 331 -42.89 44.30 -2.75
N GLU A 332 -41.80 43.96 -2.07
CA GLU A 332 -40.51 43.59 -2.66
C GLU A 332 -40.12 42.18 -2.19
N LEU A 333 -39.69 41.34 -3.12
CA LEU A 333 -39.19 40.00 -2.82
C LEU A 333 -37.66 40.06 -2.64
N PRO A 334 -37.07 39.24 -1.74
CA PRO A 334 -35.63 39.20 -1.56
C PRO A 334 -34.90 38.87 -2.88
N GLU A 335 -33.81 39.57 -3.19
CA GLU A 335 -33.02 39.32 -4.40
C GLU A 335 -32.07 38.13 -4.19
N GLY A 336 -32.20 37.10 -5.02
CA GLY A 336 -31.29 35.95 -4.96
C GLY A 336 -31.54 34.99 -3.79
N LEU A 337 -30.86 33.84 -3.86
CA LEU A 337 -31.22 32.66 -3.07
C LEU A 337 -30.91 32.78 -1.57
N ALA A 338 -29.78 33.40 -1.22
CA ALA A 338 -29.37 33.56 0.17
C ALA A 338 -30.33 34.46 0.95
N ASP A 339 -30.75 35.58 0.35
CA ASP A 339 -31.66 36.54 0.97
C ASP A 339 -33.07 35.94 1.11
N LEU A 340 -33.47 35.06 0.17
CA LEU A 340 -34.70 34.27 0.30
C LEU A 340 -34.65 33.29 1.47
N TYR A 341 -33.55 32.56 1.64
CA TYR A 341 -33.37 31.66 2.78
C TYR A 341 -33.39 32.43 4.10
N ALA A 342 -32.66 33.55 4.18
CA ALA A 342 -32.72 34.43 5.34
C ALA A 342 -34.16 34.88 5.62
N PHE A 343 -34.90 35.31 4.61
CA PHE A 343 -36.29 35.68 4.77
C PHE A 343 -37.16 34.55 5.37
N PHE A 344 -37.02 33.31 4.88
CA PHE A 344 -37.79 32.18 5.42
C PHE A 344 -37.41 31.80 6.86
N VAL A 345 -36.12 31.81 7.19
CA VAL A 345 -35.67 31.51 8.56
C VAL A 345 -36.14 32.63 9.51
N MET A 346 -36.17 33.89 9.03
CA MET A 346 -36.68 35.04 9.79
C MET A 346 -38.17 34.89 10.11
N LEU A 347 -38.99 34.45 9.15
CA LEU A 347 -40.42 34.22 9.39
C LEU A 347 -40.68 33.21 10.51
N ILE A 348 -39.91 32.12 10.56
CA ILE A 348 -40.01 31.12 11.63
C ILE A 348 -39.53 31.72 12.94
N ARG A 349 -38.39 32.44 12.93
CA ARG A 349 -37.82 33.09 14.11
C ARG A 349 -38.78 34.07 14.75
N ASP A 350 -39.45 34.88 13.94
CA ASP A 350 -40.43 35.86 14.42
C ASP A 350 -41.68 35.20 14.99
N ALA A 351 -42.13 34.09 14.39
CA ALA A 351 -43.27 33.32 14.91
C ALA A 351 -43.00 32.69 16.28
N VAL A 352 -41.74 32.43 16.63
CA VAL A 352 -41.34 31.83 17.93
C VAL A 352 -40.59 32.80 18.83
N ARG A 353 -40.59 34.10 18.51
CA ARG A 353 -39.83 35.14 19.23
C ARG A 353 -40.18 35.20 20.72
N ASP A 354 -41.48 35.16 21.01
CA ASP A 354 -42.02 35.25 22.37
C ASP A 354 -42.26 33.86 23.00
N MET A 355 -41.99 32.78 22.26
CA MET A 355 -42.15 31.42 22.74
C MET A 355 -41.04 31.07 23.74
N ARG A 356 -41.44 30.49 24.88
CA ARG A 356 -40.55 29.94 25.89
C ARG A 356 -40.79 28.44 26.01
N VAL A 357 -39.72 27.67 26.13
CA VAL A 357 -39.73 26.22 26.26
C VAL A 357 -39.18 25.81 27.62
N ALA A 358 -39.70 24.75 28.21
CA ALA A 358 -39.24 24.25 29.50
C ALA A 358 -37.97 23.39 29.31
N GLY A 359 -36.89 23.72 30.04
CA GLY A 359 -35.63 22.97 30.02
C GLY A 359 -34.65 23.43 31.10
N GLY A 360 -33.80 22.52 31.60
CA GLY A 360 -32.74 22.84 32.57
C GLY A 360 -33.21 23.48 33.89
N GLY A 361 -34.45 23.21 34.33
CA GLY A 361 -35.03 23.81 35.55
C GLY A 361 -35.65 25.20 35.38
N GLY A 362 -35.84 25.69 34.14
CA GLY A 362 -36.45 26.99 33.85
C GLY A 362 -37.09 27.12 32.47
N TRP A 363 -37.45 28.35 32.10
CA TRP A 363 -38.04 28.70 30.81
C TRP A 363 -37.00 29.37 29.90
N LEU A 364 -36.68 28.73 28.77
CA LEU A 364 -35.67 29.19 27.82
C LEU A 364 -36.32 29.78 26.56
N PRO A 365 -35.72 30.77 25.87
CA PRO A 365 -36.18 31.21 24.56
C PRO A 365 -36.11 30.10 23.51
N ALA A 366 -37.22 29.83 22.80
CA ALA A 366 -37.33 28.69 21.89
C ALA A 366 -36.25 28.69 20.78
N TRP A 367 -35.98 29.86 20.17
CA TRP A 367 -35.04 29.96 19.05
C TRP A 367 -33.61 29.49 19.37
N PRO A 368 -32.89 30.08 20.35
CA PRO A 368 -31.54 29.63 20.70
C PRO A 368 -31.51 28.27 21.41
N ALA A 369 -32.60 27.86 22.09
CA ALA A 369 -32.62 26.60 22.84
C ALA A 369 -32.92 25.37 21.98
N VAL A 370 -33.68 25.52 20.88
CA VAL A 370 -34.15 24.39 20.06
C VAL A 370 -33.80 24.58 18.58
N TYR A 371 -34.26 25.66 17.95
CA TYR A 371 -34.18 25.81 16.49
C TYR A 371 -32.75 25.96 15.98
N ARG A 372 -31.95 26.81 16.64
CA ARG A 372 -30.56 27.04 16.21
C ARG A 372 -29.72 25.77 16.34
N PRO A 373 -29.72 25.04 17.47
CA PRO A 373 -29.04 23.74 17.58
C PRO A 373 -29.49 22.70 16.54
N LEU A 374 -30.79 22.59 16.26
CA LEU A 374 -31.29 21.67 15.22
C LEU A 374 -30.74 22.03 13.85
N LEU A 375 -30.82 23.31 13.45
CA LEU A 375 -30.29 23.79 12.18
C LEU A 375 -28.78 23.57 12.07
N SER A 376 -28.04 23.76 13.16
CA SER A 376 -26.58 23.55 13.17
C SER A 376 -26.20 22.09 12.96
N VAL A 377 -26.87 21.14 13.61
CA VAL A 377 -26.60 19.71 13.40
C VAL A 377 -27.06 19.27 12.01
N LEU A 378 -28.24 19.69 11.56
CA LEU A 378 -28.76 19.37 10.22
C LEU A 378 -27.86 19.91 9.10
N ALA A 379 -27.23 21.07 9.28
CA ALA A 379 -26.30 21.65 8.31
C ALA A 379 -24.98 20.88 8.20
N LEU A 380 -24.54 20.20 9.28
CA LEU A 380 -23.23 19.55 9.37
C LEU A 380 -23.29 18.02 9.35
N ALA A 381 -24.48 17.44 9.49
CA ALA A 381 -24.70 16.00 9.45
C ALA A 381 -24.24 15.41 8.10
N ARG A 382 -23.56 14.26 8.17
CA ARG A 382 -22.97 13.58 6.99
C ARG A 382 -23.85 12.49 6.38
N GLU A 383 -24.94 12.14 7.06
CA GLU A 383 -25.96 11.20 6.60
C GLU A 383 -27.31 11.58 7.24
N PRO A 384 -28.46 11.12 6.70
CA PRO A 384 -29.76 11.36 7.32
C PRO A 384 -29.78 10.89 8.77
N VAL A 385 -30.27 11.74 9.67
CA VAL A 385 -30.27 11.49 11.11
C VAL A 385 -31.70 11.36 11.60
N ASP A 386 -32.00 10.31 12.36
CA ASP A 386 -33.33 10.15 12.96
C ASP A 386 -33.62 11.22 14.03
N ARG A 387 -34.91 11.39 14.35
CA ARG A 387 -35.36 12.46 15.26
C ARG A 387 -34.70 12.36 16.65
N ARG A 388 -34.52 11.15 17.17
CA ARG A 388 -33.93 10.91 18.48
C ARG A 388 -32.46 11.29 18.46
N ARG A 389 -31.71 10.79 17.48
CA ARG A 389 -30.29 11.07 17.34
C ARG A 389 -30.02 12.55 17.06
N LEU A 390 -30.90 13.22 16.32
CA LEU A 390 -30.81 14.65 16.08
C LEU A 390 -30.95 15.44 17.39
N ALA A 391 -31.93 15.11 18.23
CA ALA A 391 -32.07 15.73 19.56
C ALA A 391 -30.83 15.48 20.44
N GLU A 392 -30.30 14.25 20.42
CA GLU A 392 -29.11 13.86 21.19
C GLU A 392 -27.83 14.62 20.75
N LEU A 393 -27.62 14.80 19.44
CA LEU A 393 -26.47 15.49 18.86
C LEU A 393 -26.58 17.02 18.98
N SER A 394 -27.81 17.56 18.97
CA SER A 394 -28.06 18.99 19.14
C SER A 394 -27.94 19.45 20.60
N GLU A 395 -27.72 18.54 21.56
CA GLU A 395 -27.62 18.83 23.00
C GLU A 395 -28.83 19.64 23.53
N ILE A 396 -30.03 19.27 23.08
CA ILE A 396 -31.27 19.97 23.44
C ILE A 396 -31.79 19.42 24.78
N GLU A 397 -31.86 20.27 25.80
CA GLU A 397 -32.30 19.92 27.17
C GLU A 397 -33.79 20.20 27.44
N VAL A 398 -34.64 20.23 26.40
CA VAL A 398 -36.08 20.46 26.53
C VAL A 398 -36.87 19.18 26.28
N GLU A 399 -38.14 19.17 26.70
CA GLU A 399 -39.05 18.04 26.46
C GLU A 399 -39.10 17.65 24.96
N PRO A 400 -39.13 16.34 24.61
CA PRO A 400 -39.08 15.87 23.22
C PRO A 400 -40.17 16.45 22.32
N GLU A 401 -41.32 16.81 22.88
CA GLU A 401 -42.45 17.43 22.17
C GLU A 401 -42.05 18.74 21.47
N TRP A 402 -41.19 19.54 22.09
CA TRP A 402 -40.70 20.80 21.52
C TRP A 402 -39.78 20.58 20.32
N VAL A 403 -39.02 19.48 20.32
CA VAL A 403 -38.19 19.09 19.18
C VAL A 403 -39.07 18.67 18.02
N VAL A 404 -40.14 17.90 18.29
CA VAL A 404 -41.12 17.51 17.27
C VAL A 404 -41.78 18.74 16.65
N GLU A 405 -42.26 19.67 17.47
CA GLU A 405 -42.90 20.92 16.99
C GLU A 405 -41.92 21.78 16.18
N ALA A 406 -40.67 21.92 16.64
CA ALA A 406 -39.65 22.68 15.92
C ALA A 406 -39.35 22.05 14.55
N LEU A 407 -39.23 20.72 14.48
CA LEU A 407 -39.00 20.00 13.21
C LEU A 407 -40.20 20.08 12.26
N ASP A 408 -41.42 20.16 12.78
CA ASP A 408 -42.62 20.36 11.96
C ASP A 408 -42.67 21.79 11.38
N ARG A 409 -42.28 22.80 12.16
CA ARG A 409 -42.14 24.19 11.69
C ARG A 409 -40.98 24.38 10.71
N LEU A 410 -39.87 23.67 10.91
CA LEU A 410 -38.74 23.61 9.98
C LEU A 410 -39.02 22.76 8.74
N GLY A 411 -40.17 22.09 8.66
CA GLY A 411 -40.47 21.08 7.65
C GLY A 411 -40.26 21.52 6.19
N GLN A 412 -40.38 22.80 5.87
CA GLN A 412 -40.09 23.33 4.52
C GLN A 412 -38.61 23.16 4.11
N PHE A 413 -37.71 23.04 5.08
CA PHE A 413 -36.28 22.83 4.88
C PHE A 413 -35.86 21.36 5.03
N LEU A 414 -36.80 20.46 5.33
CA LEU A 414 -36.48 19.07 5.67
C LEU A 414 -37.04 18.10 4.65
N ARG A 415 -36.25 17.07 4.36
CA ARG A 415 -36.72 15.86 3.71
C ARG A 415 -36.79 14.73 4.73
N ARG A 416 -37.84 13.91 4.65
CA ARG A 416 -38.07 12.76 5.52
C ARG A 416 -38.00 11.46 4.72
N SER A 417 -37.24 10.48 5.22
CA SER A 417 -37.15 9.12 4.68
C SER A 417 -37.32 8.13 5.82
N GLY A 418 -38.56 7.66 6.04
CA GLY A 418 -38.92 7.01 7.29
C GLY A 418 -38.79 7.99 8.46
N ASP A 419 -38.10 7.58 9.53
CA ASP A 419 -37.83 8.43 10.70
C ASP A 419 -36.57 9.31 10.56
N ALA A 420 -35.76 9.06 9.52
CA ALA A 420 -34.55 9.83 9.24
C ALA A 420 -34.87 11.15 8.54
N MET A 421 -34.18 12.21 8.95
CA MET A 421 -34.35 13.57 8.44
C MET A 421 -33.02 14.14 7.99
N GLU A 422 -33.09 14.99 6.98
CA GLU A 422 -31.97 15.75 6.45
C GLU A 422 -32.49 17.06 5.86
N LEU A 423 -31.58 17.98 5.53
CA LEU A 423 -31.96 19.18 4.79
C LEU A 423 -32.43 18.81 3.37
N TYR A 424 -33.47 19.48 2.89
CA TYR A 424 -34.01 19.21 1.55
C TYR A 424 -33.02 19.55 0.42
N HIS A 425 -32.07 20.46 0.67
CA HIS A 425 -31.07 20.90 -0.30
C HIS A 425 -29.80 21.46 0.37
N ALA A 426 -28.61 21.02 -0.09
CA ALA A 426 -27.30 21.46 0.43
C ALA A 426 -27.05 22.97 0.38
N SER A 427 -27.58 23.70 -0.61
CA SER A 427 -27.41 25.16 -0.66
C SER A 427 -28.00 25.90 0.56
N PHE A 428 -28.95 25.28 1.27
CA PHE A 428 -29.43 25.81 2.55
C PHE A 428 -28.42 25.57 3.68
N ALA A 429 -27.80 24.39 3.74
CA ALA A 429 -26.70 24.11 4.67
C ALA A 429 -25.53 25.09 4.46
N GLU A 430 -25.15 25.29 3.20
CA GLU A 430 -24.10 26.23 2.78
C GLU A 430 -24.44 27.65 3.19
N PHE A 431 -25.67 28.11 2.94
CA PHE A 431 -26.13 29.41 3.42
C PHE A 431 -25.95 29.54 4.94
N LEU A 432 -26.30 28.51 5.72
CA LEU A 432 -26.17 28.57 7.18
C LEU A 432 -24.71 28.69 7.65
N VAL A 433 -23.76 28.08 6.94
CA VAL A 433 -22.32 28.07 7.33
C VAL A 433 -21.46 29.09 6.59
N ASP A 434 -22.02 29.83 5.64
CA ASP A 434 -21.29 30.82 4.83
C ASP A 434 -20.88 32.03 5.69
N PRO A 435 -19.60 32.46 5.66
CA PRO A 435 -19.16 33.66 6.38
C PRO A 435 -19.89 34.95 5.97
N GLY A 436 -20.37 35.04 4.73
CA GLY A 436 -21.22 36.13 4.27
C GLY A 436 -22.57 36.18 4.99
N THR A 437 -23.11 35.03 5.43
CA THR A 437 -24.30 34.95 6.27
C THR A 437 -24.03 35.48 7.68
N GLU A 438 -22.83 35.31 8.24
CA GLU A 438 -22.48 35.92 9.53
C GLU A 438 -22.62 37.45 9.48
N SER A 439 -22.07 38.07 8.42
CA SER A 439 -22.08 39.52 8.26
C SER A 439 -23.47 40.14 8.07
N ARG A 440 -24.38 39.43 7.38
CA ARG A 440 -25.71 39.95 7.00
C ARG A 440 -26.85 39.39 7.87
N TYR A 441 -26.70 38.16 8.36
CA TYR A 441 -27.75 37.38 9.02
C TYR A 441 -27.20 36.56 10.19
N ALA A 442 -26.44 37.19 11.10
CA ALA A 442 -25.78 36.54 12.25
C ALA A 442 -26.67 35.61 13.10
N TRP A 443 -27.98 35.84 13.12
CA TRP A 443 -28.97 35.05 13.86
C TRP A 443 -29.34 33.70 13.19
N ALA A 444 -29.05 33.55 11.89
CA ALA A 444 -29.18 32.31 11.12
C ALA A 444 -27.84 31.57 10.96
N TYR A 445 -26.72 32.29 11.10
CA TYR A 445 -25.37 31.75 10.91
C TYR A 445 -25.01 30.64 11.92
N VAL A 446 -24.35 29.62 11.38
CA VAL A 446 -23.81 28.45 12.04
C VAL A 446 -22.29 28.47 11.87
N ASP A 447 -21.58 28.68 12.98
CA ASP A 447 -20.13 28.50 13.03
C ASP A 447 -19.79 27.01 12.87
N ALA A 448 -19.43 26.60 11.66
CA ALA A 448 -19.18 25.21 11.32
C ALA A 448 -18.03 24.60 12.14
N ALA A 449 -16.96 25.35 12.38
CA ALA A 449 -15.80 24.86 13.14
C ALA A 449 -16.18 24.62 14.61
N ALA A 450 -16.88 25.58 15.22
CA ALA A 450 -17.34 25.43 16.61
C ALA A 450 -18.35 24.28 16.77
N TRP A 451 -19.27 24.11 15.82
CA TRP A 451 -20.24 23.02 15.88
C TRP A 451 -19.66 21.66 15.55
N HIS A 452 -18.68 21.56 14.64
CA HIS A 452 -17.90 20.34 14.46
C HIS A 452 -17.15 19.94 15.73
N ALA A 453 -16.56 20.91 16.45
CA ALA A 453 -15.94 20.65 17.75
C ALA A 453 -16.96 20.12 18.77
N ARG A 454 -18.15 20.73 18.86
CA ARG A 454 -19.24 20.28 19.75
C ARG A 454 -19.71 18.87 19.43
N LEU A 455 -19.96 18.57 18.16
CA LEU A 455 -20.35 17.23 17.70
C LEU A 455 -19.29 16.20 18.06
N ALA A 456 -18.01 16.49 17.80
CA ALA A 456 -16.90 15.62 18.14
C ALA A 456 -16.83 15.39 19.66
N ASP A 457 -16.87 16.47 20.46
CA ASP A 457 -16.83 16.36 21.92
C ASP A 457 -18.02 15.58 22.48
N ARG A 458 -19.21 15.74 21.90
CA ARG A 458 -20.42 15.02 22.31
C ARG A 458 -20.28 13.52 22.08
N MET A 459 -19.83 13.11 20.90
CA MET A 459 -19.61 11.71 20.55
C MET A 459 -18.50 11.09 21.41
N VAL A 460 -17.40 11.82 21.64
CA VAL A 460 -16.33 11.42 22.56
C VAL A 460 -16.87 11.27 23.98
N ARG A 461 -17.63 12.24 24.51
CA ARG A 461 -18.22 12.12 25.85
C ARG A 461 -19.12 10.89 25.99
N GLN A 462 -19.84 10.52 24.93
CA GLN A 462 -20.74 9.37 24.94
C GLN A 462 -19.99 8.03 24.94
N HIS A 463 -18.90 7.93 24.19
CA HIS A 463 -18.29 6.63 23.83
C HIS A 463 -16.83 6.45 24.25
N ARG A 464 -16.16 7.46 24.83
CA ARG A 464 -14.72 7.41 25.19
C ARG A 464 -14.30 6.26 26.10
N HIS A 465 -15.25 5.66 26.83
CA HIS A 465 -14.99 4.54 27.72
C HIS A 465 -15.36 3.19 27.11
N ASP A 466 -16.08 3.18 25.99
CA ASP A 466 -16.55 1.98 25.31
C ASP A 466 -16.80 2.23 23.82
N TRP A 467 -15.70 2.33 23.07
CA TRP A 467 -15.75 2.53 21.63
C TRP A 467 -16.34 1.35 20.85
N LEU A 468 -16.36 0.14 21.44
CA LEU A 468 -16.88 -1.07 20.79
C LEU A 468 -18.39 -0.98 20.54
N HIS A 469 -19.11 -0.30 21.45
CA HIS A 469 -20.55 -0.06 21.32
C HIS A 469 -20.88 1.30 20.68
N ALA A 470 -19.90 1.99 20.09
CA ALA A 470 -20.13 3.22 19.36
C ALA A 470 -21.08 2.98 18.17
N ASP A 471 -22.04 3.89 18.00
CA ASP A 471 -23.01 3.83 16.90
C ASP A 471 -22.35 4.00 15.53
N GLY A 472 -23.03 3.53 14.48
CA GLY A 472 -22.51 3.54 13.11
C GLY A 472 -22.15 4.95 12.60
N TYR A 473 -22.88 5.99 13.01
CA TYR A 473 -22.55 7.37 12.65
C TYR A 473 -21.23 7.79 13.30
N THR A 474 -21.06 7.56 14.61
CA THR A 474 -19.83 7.88 15.34
C THR A 474 -18.61 7.19 14.72
N ARG A 475 -18.70 5.89 14.45
CA ARG A 475 -17.59 5.09 13.88
C ARG A 475 -17.16 5.56 12.49
N ARG A 476 -18.06 6.17 11.71
CA ARG A 476 -17.76 6.72 10.37
C ARG A 476 -17.34 8.18 10.39
N HIS A 477 -18.00 9.02 11.18
CA HIS A 477 -17.95 10.48 10.97
C HIS A 477 -17.32 11.28 12.12
N LEU A 478 -17.03 10.67 13.26
CA LEU A 478 -16.34 11.37 14.36
C LEU A 478 -14.99 11.94 13.89
N VAL A 479 -14.21 11.16 13.16
CA VAL A 479 -12.91 11.60 12.63
C VAL A 479 -13.03 12.79 11.67
N THR A 480 -14.09 12.83 10.86
CA THR A 480 -14.37 13.95 9.96
C THR A 480 -14.72 15.22 10.72
N HIS A 481 -15.52 15.12 11.79
CA HIS A 481 -15.85 16.26 12.65
C HIS A 481 -14.63 16.74 13.45
N ALA A 482 -13.79 15.84 13.94
CA ALA A 482 -12.52 16.19 14.58
C ALA A 482 -11.55 16.88 13.62
N ALA A 483 -11.43 16.39 12.38
CA ALA A 483 -10.58 17.01 11.36
C ALA A 483 -11.09 18.41 10.97
N ALA A 484 -12.39 18.56 10.74
CA ALA A 484 -12.98 19.86 10.37
C ALA A 484 -12.92 20.91 11.50
N SER A 485 -12.69 20.49 12.74
CA SER A 485 -12.47 21.37 13.90
C SER A 485 -11.01 21.51 14.30
N GLY A 486 -10.06 20.92 13.56
CA GLY A 486 -8.62 20.97 13.87
C GLY A 486 -8.19 20.14 15.09
N ARG A 487 -9.02 19.17 15.52
CA ARG A 487 -8.81 18.33 16.71
C ARG A 487 -8.61 16.85 16.38
N VAL A 488 -8.24 16.55 15.14
CA VAL A 488 -8.00 15.16 14.70
C VAL A 488 -6.85 14.50 15.47
N ASP A 489 -5.82 15.27 15.84
CA ASP A 489 -4.66 14.74 16.55
C ASP A 489 -5.01 14.19 17.95
N ASP A 490 -5.87 14.89 18.70
CA ASP A 490 -6.35 14.44 20.01
C ASP A 490 -7.11 13.11 19.91
N LEU A 491 -7.88 12.95 18.84
CA LEU A 491 -8.70 11.76 18.61
C LEU A 491 -7.86 10.56 18.15
N LEU A 492 -6.84 10.79 17.31
CA LEU A 492 -5.99 9.72 16.78
C LEU A 492 -5.03 9.16 17.85
N ASP A 493 -4.71 9.92 18.89
CA ASP A 493 -3.99 9.42 20.07
C ASP A 493 -4.89 8.56 21.01
N ASP A 494 -6.17 8.38 20.72
CA ASP A 494 -7.03 7.35 21.32
C ASP A 494 -7.07 6.11 20.42
N LEU A 495 -6.11 5.20 20.62
CA LEU A 495 -6.02 3.99 19.81
C LEU A 495 -7.23 3.06 19.94
N ALA A 496 -8.01 3.15 21.02
CA ALA A 496 -9.23 2.36 21.15
C ALA A 496 -10.31 2.81 20.16
N PHE A 497 -10.39 4.12 19.88
CA PHE A 497 -11.21 4.64 18.78
C PHE A 497 -10.66 4.22 17.42
N VAL A 498 -9.34 4.35 17.21
CA VAL A 498 -8.67 4.01 15.94
C VAL A 498 -9.00 2.58 15.47
N VAL A 499 -9.10 1.63 16.40
CA VAL A 499 -9.43 0.22 16.10
C VAL A 499 -10.83 0.07 15.51
N VAL A 500 -11.82 0.77 16.07
CA VAL A 500 -13.24 0.61 15.70
C VAL A 500 -13.67 1.55 14.57
N ALA A 501 -12.91 2.61 14.33
CA ALA A 501 -13.20 3.59 13.31
C ALA A 501 -13.20 2.95 11.92
N ASP A 502 -14.07 3.45 11.04
CA ASP A 502 -14.11 3.00 9.65
C ASP A 502 -12.83 3.48 8.92
N PRO A 503 -11.98 2.56 8.45
CA PRO A 503 -10.68 2.90 7.84
C PRO A 503 -10.79 3.88 6.67
N ARG A 504 -11.92 3.85 5.94
CA ARG A 504 -12.18 4.72 4.77
C ARG A 504 -12.25 6.20 5.14
N PHE A 505 -12.61 6.52 6.37
CA PHE A 505 -12.64 7.91 6.86
C PHE A 505 -11.42 8.24 7.73
N LEU A 506 -10.88 7.22 8.43
CA LEU A 506 -9.77 7.35 9.36
C LEU A 506 -8.43 7.62 8.67
N VAL A 507 -8.07 6.80 7.68
CA VAL A 507 -6.74 6.86 7.03
C VAL A 507 -6.52 8.20 6.31
N PRO A 508 -7.48 8.74 5.55
CA PRO A 508 -7.33 10.06 4.92
C PRO A 508 -7.16 11.18 5.94
N ALA A 509 -7.91 11.14 7.05
CA ALA A 509 -7.80 12.13 8.12
C ALA A 509 -6.43 12.08 8.81
N ALA A 510 -5.79 10.90 8.87
CA ALA A 510 -4.42 10.76 9.36
C ALA A 510 -3.36 11.30 8.37
N GLY A 511 -3.70 11.53 7.10
CA GLY A 511 -2.76 12.02 6.08
C GLY A 511 -2.18 13.40 6.38
N SER A 512 -3.01 14.32 6.90
CA SER A 512 -2.60 15.69 7.27
C SER A 512 -2.29 15.88 8.77
N ALA A 513 -2.56 14.86 9.59
CA ALA A 513 -2.41 14.88 11.04
C ALA A 513 -0.95 14.62 11.49
N THR A 514 -0.55 15.18 12.63
CA THR A 514 0.86 15.20 13.09
C THR A 514 1.15 14.41 14.36
N SER A 515 0.10 13.92 15.04
CA SER A 515 0.18 13.11 16.27
C SER A 515 0.92 11.78 16.08
N HIS A 516 1.32 11.19 17.21
CA HIS A 516 1.91 9.86 17.25
C HIS A 516 0.89 8.80 16.78
N GLY A 517 -0.37 8.94 17.19
CA GLY A 517 -1.48 8.14 16.71
C GLY A 517 -1.65 8.23 15.19
N ALA A 518 -1.59 9.42 14.59
CA ALA A 518 -1.63 9.57 13.14
C ALA A 518 -0.50 8.84 12.42
N ALA A 519 0.72 8.87 12.97
CA ALA A 519 1.84 8.12 12.43
C ALA A 519 1.60 6.59 12.48
N LEU A 520 1.02 6.09 13.58
CA LEU A 520 0.64 4.69 13.71
C LEU A 520 -0.46 4.30 12.72
N VAL A 521 -1.50 5.13 12.53
CA VAL A 521 -2.57 4.89 11.56
C VAL A 521 -2.01 4.79 10.14
N ARG A 522 -1.11 5.69 9.74
CA ARG A 522 -0.48 5.63 8.41
C ARG A 522 0.36 4.37 8.24
N ARG A 523 1.11 3.96 9.27
CA ARG A 523 1.92 2.73 9.25
C ARG A 523 1.05 1.47 9.22
N ALA A 524 -0.11 1.50 9.88
CA ALA A 524 -1.04 0.38 10.00
C ALA A 524 -2.15 0.38 8.93
N ALA A 525 -2.13 1.30 7.96
CA ALA A 525 -3.25 1.52 7.03
C ALA A 525 -3.71 0.22 6.36
N GLN A 526 -2.79 -0.57 5.81
CA GLN A 526 -3.11 -1.87 5.19
C GLN A 526 -3.83 -2.80 6.17
N HIS A 527 -3.28 -2.97 7.38
CA HIS A 527 -3.88 -3.79 8.43
C HIS A 527 -5.26 -3.29 8.86
N LEU A 528 -5.44 -1.97 8.96
CA LEU A 528 -6.73 -1.36 9.27
C LEU A 528 -7.77 -1.67 8.19
N HIS A 529 -7.39 -1.73 6.91
CA HIS A 529 -8.34 -2.04 5.83
C HIS A 529 -8.68 -3.53 5.74
N THR A 530 -7.72 -4.42 5.96
CA THR A 530 -7.88 -5.85 5.65
C THR A 530 -8.24 -6.71 6.86
N GLU A 531 -7.80 -6.33 8.06
CA GLU A 531 -7.89 -7.19 9.24
C GLU A 531 -9.16 -6.93 10.07
N PRO A 532 -9.63 -7.91 10.84
CA PRO A 532 -10.70 -7.70 11.83
C PRO A 532 -10.19 -6.91 13.05
N GLU A 533 -11.10 -6.28 13.80
CA GLU A 533 -10.78 -5.39 14.94
C GLU A 533 -9.84 -6.00 16.01
N PRO A 534 -9.94 -7.29 16.42
CA PRO A 534 -8.98 -7.91 17.34
C PRO A 534 -7.55 -7.88 16.80
N GLN A 535 -7.40 -8.19 15.52
CA GLN A 535 -6.11 -8.23 14.85
C GLN A 535 -5.55 -6.82 14.61
N ARG A 536 -6.40 -5.84 14.25
CA ARG A 536 -6.01 -4.41 14.17
C ARG A 536 -5.45 -3.91 15.49
N ALA A 537 -6.12 -4.24 16.60
CA ALA A 537 -5.72 -3.79 17.92
C ALA A 537 -4.38 -4.39 18.35
N ALA A 538 -4.16 -5.69 18.11
CA ALA A 538 -2.89 -6.34 18.43
C ALA A 538 -1.73 -5.76 17.60
N GLN A 539 -1.96 -5.52 16.30
CA GLN A 539 -0.97 -4.92 15.42
C GLN A 539 -0.63 -3.48 15.82
N LEU A 540 -1.63 -2.67 16.18
CA LEU A 540 -1.42 -1.31 16.69
C LEU A 540 -0.67 -1.31 18.03
N GLU A 541 -0.95 -2.26 18.92
CA GLU A 541 -0.21 -2.42 20.17
C GLU A 541 1.29 -2.66 19.89
N LEU A 542 1.61 -3.62 19.01
CA LEU A 542 2.99 -3.92 18.62
C LEU A 542 3.69 -2.71 18.02
N MET A 543 3.07 -2.07 17.03
CA MET A 543 3.65 -0.90 16.37
C MET A 543 3.86 0.26 17.34
N ALA A 544 2.93 0.50 18.27
CA ALA A 544 3.08 1.51 19.30
C ALA A 544 4.28 1.21 20.22
N ARG A 545 4.44 -0.04 20.68
CA ARG A 545 5.59 -0.42 21.52
C ARG A 545 6.92 -0.31 20.77
N GLN A 546 6.98 -0.73 19.50
CA GLN A 546 8.18 -0.58 18.66
C GLN A 546 8.58 0.89 18.46
N SER A 547 7.58 1.79 18.38
CA SER A 547 7.80 3.23 18.28
C SER A 547 8.10 3.92 19.63
N GLY A 548 8.24 3.16 20.72
CA GLY A 548 8.49 3.71 22.06
C GLY A 548 7.27 4.38 22.71
N LEU A 549 6.07 4.15 22.17
CA LEU A 549 4.81 4.73 22.63
C LEU A 549 4.09 3.80 23.62
N SER A 550 4.82 3.31 24.62
CA SER A 550 4.31 2.30 25.58
C SER A 550 3.04 2.76 26.28
N GLY A 551 2.91 4.06 26.62
CA GLY A 551 1.70 4.58 27.25
C GLY A 551 0.45 4.51 26.36
N LEU A 552 0.58 4.58 25.03
CA LEU A 552 -0.52 4.37 24.10
C LEU A 552 -0.87 2.88 23.98
N ALA A 553 0.16 2.03 23.87
CA ALA A 553 -0.01 0.58 23.82
C ALA A 553 -0.70 0.04 25.07
N ASP A 554 -0.30 0.49 26.27
CA ASP A 554 -0.86 0.02 27.53
C ASP A 554 -2.33 0.45 27.69
N ARG A 555 -2.72 1.65 27.22
CA ARG A 555 -4.14 2.07 27.19
C ARG A 555 -4.97 1.19 26.28
N LEU A 556 -4.47 0.89 25.07
CA LEU A 556 -5.16 0.00 24.12
C LEU A 556 -5.30 -1.42 24.70
N ALA A 557 -4.22 -1.94 25.26
CA ALA A 557 -4.17 -3.26 25.89
C ALA A 557 -5.13 -3.35 27.10
N ALA A 558 -5.32 -2.27 27.86
CA ALA A 558 -6.26 -2.21 28.96
C ALA A 558 -7.73 -2.12 28.50
N ALA A 559 -7.99 -1.46 27.37
CA ALA A 559 -9.33 -1.28 26.82
C ALA A 559 -9.90 -2.52 26.11
N ARG A 560 -9.07 -3.49 25.75
CA ARG A 560 -9.43 -4.66 24.94
C ARG A 560 -9.02 -5.94 25.66
N THR A 561 -9.88 -6.95 25.72
CA THR A 561 -9.57 -8.27 26.30
C THR A 561 -9.47 -9.39 25.28
N ASP A 562 -9.95 -9.15 24.06
CA ASP A 562 -10.12 -10.09 22.93
C ASP A 562 -8.91 -10.13 21.98
N LEU A 563 -7.76 -9.58 22.37
CA LEU A 563 -6.56 -9.53 21.55
C LEU A 563 -6.07 -10.96 21.22
N PRO A 564 -5.86 -11.31 19.93
CA PRO A 564 -5.42 -12.65 19.51
C PRO A 564 -4.02 -13.01 20.01
N TRP A 565 -3.22 -12.00 20.34
CA TRP A 565 -1.90 -12.06 20.93
C TRP A 565 -1.55 -10.69 21.53
N ARG A 566 -0.61 -10.66 22.49
CA ARG A 566 -0.16 -9.44 23.17
C ARG A 566 1.35 -9.38 23.27
N VAL A 567 1.92 -8.19 23.23
CA VAL A 567 3.36 -8.03 23.45
C VAL A 567 3.65 -8.04 24.95
N ARG A 568 4.43 -9.01 25.41
CA ARG A 568 4.88 -9.10 26.82
C ARG A 568 5.94 -8.05 27.10
N TRP A 569 6.95 -8.04 26.24
CA TRP A 569 8.02 -7.08 26.25
C TRP A 569 8.75 -7.15 24.91
N LEU A 570 9.49 -6.09 24.60
CA LEU A 570 10.42 -6.06 23.48
C LEU A 570 11.68 -5.33 23.91
N HIS A 571 12.82 -5.81 23.44
CA HIS A 571 14.06 -5.07 23.39
C HIS A 571 14.29 -4.68 21.95
N TRP A 572 13.99 -3.43 21.62
CA TRP A 572 13.99 -2.94 20.25
C TRP A 572 14.91 -1.74 20.17
N ASP A 573 15.83 -1.72 19.21
CA ASP A 573 16.55 -0.51 18.90
C ASP A 573 15.52 0.47 18.35
N ALA A 574 15.14 1.45 19.18
CA ALA A 574 14.31 2.56 18.78
C ALA A 574 15.10 3.38 17.77
N VAL A 575 15.13 2.94 16.52
CA VAL A 575 15.56 3.78 15.40
C VAL A 575 14.41 4.75 15.20
N PRO A 576 14.60 6.06 15.40
CA PRO A 576 13.53 7.06 15.25
C PRO A 576 13.00 7.19 13.80
N GLN A 577 13.50 6.36 12.89
CA GLN A 577 13.28 6.45 11.45
C GLN A 577 12.99 5.05 10.93
N VAL A 578 11.83 4.51 11.34
CA VAL A 578 11.28 3.29 10.77
C VAL A 578 10.79 3.65 9.37
N SER A 579 11.36 3.00 8.34
CA SER A 579 10.83 3.11 6.99
C SER A 579 9.38 2.64 6.96
N GLN A 580 8.54 3.36 6.24
CA GLN A 580 7.23 2.84 5.83
C GLN A 580 7.45 1.94 4.61
N VAL A 581 7.08 0.66 4.69
CA VAL A 581 6.97 -0.18 3.48
C VAL A 581 5.74 0.32 2.72
N VAL A 582 5.97 0.91 1.55
CA VAL A 582 4.91 1.44 0.67
C VAL A 582 4.52 0.45 -0.42
N GLY A 583 5.39 -0.53 -0.71
CA GLY A 583 5.15 -1.53 -1.74
C GLY A 583 5.82 -2.86 -1.43
N ARG A 584 5.18 -3.96 -1.85
CA ARG A 584 5.74 -5.31 -1.82
C ARG A 584 5.51 -5.99 -3.17
N HIS A 585 6.60 -6.46 -3.78
CA HIS A 585 6.62 -7.27 -4.99
C HIS A 585 6.64 -8.76 -4.65
N ALA A 586 6.18 -9.57 -5.60
CA ALA A 586 6.25 -11.04 -5.50
C ALA A 586 7.63 -11.60 -5.91
N GLY A 587 8.48 -10.77 -6.52
CA GLY A 587 9.88 -11.07 -6.81
C GLY A 587 10.79 -9.98 -6.22
N GLY A 588 12.10 -10.20 -6.26
CA GLY A 588 13.07 -9.20 -5.81
C GLY A 588 12.97 -7.94 -6.68
N VAL A 589 12.84 -6.77 -6.06
CA VAL A 589 12.81 -5.52 -6.84
C VAL A 589 14.17 -5.36 -7.49
N SER A 590 14.22 -5.26 -8.82
CA SER A 590 15.48 -5.13 -9.56
C SER A 590 15.95 -3.67 -9.71
N ARG A 591 15.02 -2.71 -9.81
CA ARG A 591 15.31 -1.26 -9.90
C ARG A 591 14.12 -0.43 -9.41
N ILE A 592 14.43 0.77 -8.91
CA ILE A 592 13.46 1.81 -8.58
C ILE A 592 13.87 3.14 -9.22
N ALA A 593 12.89 3.95 -9.59
CA ALA A 593 13.04 5.34 -9.98
C ALA A 593 11.93 6.17 -9.33
N VAL A 594 12.20 7.45 -9.04
CA VAL A 594 11.20 8.39 -8.55
C VAL A 594 10.95 9.45 -9.60
N GLY A 595 9.69 9.85 -9.73
CA GLY A 595 9.26 10.95 -10.57
C GLY A 595 8.01 11.61 -10.01
N SER A 596 7.45 12.54 -10.77
CA SER A 596 6.14 13.11 -10.48
C SER A 596 5.12 12.48 -11.42
N ILE A 597 4.13 11.78 -10.87
CA ILE A 597 2.95 11.37 -11.63
C ILE A 597 1.92 12.45 -11.41
N SER A 598 1.75 13.28 -12.46
CA SER A 598 0.60 14.17 -12.50
C SER A 598 0.66 15.20 -11.33
N GLY A 599 1.87 15.67 -11.00
CA GLY A 599 2.13 16.59 -9.88
C GLY A 599 2.29 15.91 -8.52
N VAL A 600 1.98 14.62 -8.41
CA VAL A 600 2.13 13.85 -7.16
C VAL A 600 3.44 13.06 -7.20
N PRO A 601 4.30 13.20 -6.20
CA PRO A 601 5.49 12.36 -6.07
C PRO A 601 5.16 10.87 -6.10
N ALA A 602 5.83 10.13 -6.98
CA ALA A 602 5.61 8.70 -7.13
C ALA A 602 6.91 7.92 -7.25
N ALA A 603 6.95 6.75 -6.63
CA ALA A 603 7.99 5.75 -6.82
C ALA A 603 7.52 4.72 -7.84
N VAL A 604 8.40 4.35 -8.78
CA VAL A 604 8.17 3.30 -9.76
C VAL A 604 9.22 2.24 -9.54
N ALA A 605 8.82 0.99 -9.38
CA ALA A 605 9.75 -0.12 -9.25
C ALA A 605 9.42 -1.23 -10.26
N VAL A 606 10.45 -1.97 -10.65
CA VAL A 606 10.34 -3.16 -11.50
C VAL A 606 11.03 -4.34 -10.82
N ASP A 607 10.34 -5.47 -10.72
CA ASP A 607 10.92 -6.72 -10.18
C ASP A 607 11.54 -7.61 -11.25
N ASP A 608 12.29 -8.61 -10.80
CA ASP A 608 12.95 -9.63 -11.63
C ASP A 608 11.98 -10.51 -12.45
N ARG A 609 10.69 -10.52 -12.12
CA ARG A 609 9.61 -11.18 -12.89
C ARG A 609 9.04 -10.29 -13.99
N GLY A 610 9.56 -9.07 -14.14
CA GLY A 610 9.13 -8.07 -15.11
C GLY A 610 7.89 -7.31 -14.68
N THR A 611 7.56 -7.30 -13.39
CA THR A 611 6.40 -6.60 -12.86
C THR A 611 6.78 -5.17 -12.51
N LEU A 612 6.19 -4.20 -13.20
CA LEU A 612 6.32 -2.78 -12.96
C LEU A 612 5.15 -2.32 -12.06
N GLU A 613 5.47 -1.77 -10.88
CA GLU A 613 4.50 -1.19 -9.95
C GLU A 613 4.85 0.27 -9.66
N CYS A 614 3.84 1.04 -9.25
CA CYS A 614 4.02 2.43 -8.90
C CYS A 614 3.19 2.82 -7.67
N TRP A 615 3.79 3.63 -6.80
CA TRP A 615 3.20 4.11 -5.55
C TRP A 615 3.29 5.61 -5.43
N ASP A 616 2.19 6.20 -4.95
CA ASP A 616 2.11 7.57 -4.53
C ASP A 616 2.84 7.70 -3.18
N LEU A 617 3.87 8.54 -3.15
CA LEU A 617 4.72 8.71 -1.97
C LEU A 617 4.11 9.64 -0.91
N SER A 618 3.02 10.34 -1.23
CA SER A 618 2.26 11.16 -0.28
C SER A 618 1.27 10.31 0.53
N SER A 619 0.57 9.39 -0.12
CA SER A 619 -0.43 8.51 0.50
C SER A 619 0.13 7.15 0.91
N GLY A 620 1.22 6.69 0.28
CA GLY A 620 1.77 5.33 0.45
C GLY A 620 0.95 4.26 -0.28
N LEU A 621 -0.01 4.65 -1.11
CA LEU A 621 -0.87 3.76 -1.88
C LEU A 621 -0.32 3.55 -3.29
N ARG A 622 -0.79 2.51 -3.99
CA ARG A 622 -0.43 2.31 -5.41
C ARG A 622 -0.99 3.46 -6.26
N ALA A 623 -0.11 4.16 -6.97
CA ALA A 623 -0.48 5.26 -7.87
C ALA A 623 -0.96 4.76 -9.23
N ALA A 624 -0.56 3.54 -9.61
CA ALA A 624 -0.87 2.98 -10.91
C ALA A 624 -1.10 1.45 -10.85
N PRO A 625 -1.82 0.92 -11.85
CA PRO A 625 -1.95 -0.51 -12.06
C PRO A 625 -0.61 -1.22 -12.25
N THR A 626 -0.49 -2.42 -11.69
CA THR A 626 0.64 -3.32 -11.90
C THR A 626 0.72 -3.72 -13.37
N ARG A 627 1.90 -3.64 -13.98
CA ARG A 627 2.13 -3.99 -15.38
C ARG A 627 3.19 -5.06 -15.50
N ARG A 628 3.08 -5.89 -16.54
CA ARG A 628 4.17 -6.80 -16.91
C ARG A 628 4.89 -6.26 -18.12
N VAL A 629 6.20 -6.09 -18.00
CA VAL A 629 7.08 -5.55 -19.03
C VAL A 629 8.15 -6.61 -19.31
N GLY A 630 8.19 -7.13 -20.53
CA GLY A 630 9.20 -8.13 -20.94
C GLY A 630 8.97 -9.55 -20.39
N TYR A 631 10.04 -10.34 -20.38
CA TYR A 631 10.04 -11.78 -20.01
C TYR A 631 10.61 -12.02 -18.60
N PRO A 632 10.06 -12.96 -17.80
CA PRO A 632 10.50 -13.18 -16.41
C PRO A 632 11.95 -13.68 -16.27
N ASN A 633 12.55 -13.44 -15.09
CA ASN A 633 13.83 -13.98 -14.60
C ASN A 633 15.12 -13.33 -15.17
N ARG A 634 15.12 -12.00 -15.38
CA ARG A 634 16.32 -11.25 -15.81
C ARG A 634 16.34 -9.84 -15.17
N PRO A 635 17.51 -9.19 -15.06
CA PRO A 635 17.57 -7.84 -14.49
C PRO A 635 16.93 -6.83 -15.44
N TYR A 636 16.19 -5.87 -14.88
CA TYR A 636 15.63 -4.75 -15.60
C TYR A 636 16.35 -3.45 -15.23
N GLN A 637 16.38 -2.51 -16.15
CA GLN A 637 16.72 -1.12 -15.87
C GLN A 637 15.52 -0.20 -16.06
N LEU A 638 15.46 0.86 -15.25
CA LEU A 638 14.31 1.75 -15.14
C LEU A 638 14.76 3.21 -15.04
N SER A 639 14.09 4.09 -15.77
CA SER A 639 14.14 5.55 -15.59
C SER A 639 12.72 6.11 -15.70
N VAL A 640 12.45 7.26 -15.07
CA VAL A 640 11.16 7.95 -15.20
C VAL A 640 11.40 9.32 -15.81
N VAL A 641 10.66 9.62 -16.89
CA VAL A 641 10.71 10.90 -17.60
C VAL A 641 9.30 11.43 -17.81
N GLU A 642 9.15 12.76 -17.85
CA GLU A 642 7.86 13.39 -18.13
C GLU A 642 7.77 13.74 -19.62
N ILE A 643 6.87 13.08 -20.35
CA ILE A 643 6.67 13.27 -21.78
C ILE A 643 5.31 13.92 -21.99
N ALA A 644 5.29 15.15 -22.52
CA ALA A 644 4.05 15.90 -22.77
C ALA A 644 3.09 15.98 -21.56
N GLY A 645 3.65 16.19 -20.36
CA GLY A 645 2.87 16.26 -19.11
C GLY A 645 2.50 14.89 -18.52
N ARG A 646 3.04 13.79 -19.06
CA ARG A 646 2.74 12.42 -18.62
C ARG A 646 4.00 11.72 -18.13
N ALA A 647 3.93 11.21 -16.91
CA ALA A 647 5.00 10.41 -16.35
C ALA A 647 5.12 9.07 -17.09
N THR A 648 6.29 8.80 -17.64
CA THR A 648 6.58 7.62 -18.47
C THR A 648 7.74 6.86 -17.87
N ALA A 649 7.53 5.57 -17.60
CA ALA A 649 8.61 4.64 -17.29
C ALA A 649 9.31 4.24 -18.58
N VAL A 650 10.63 4.45 -18.63
CA VAL A 650 11.50 3.88 -19.65
C VAL A 650 12.09 2.62 -19.05
N VAL A 651 11.87 1.48 -19.71
CA VAL A 651 12.26 0.16 -19.19
C VAL A 651 13.08 -0.56 -20.25
N ALA A 652 14.22 -1.13 -19.85
CA ALA A 652 15.02 -1.99 -20.70
C ALA A 652 15.33 -3.29 -19.97
N GLN A 653 15.27 -4.40 -20.69
CA GLN A 653 15.69 -5.69 -20.19
C GLN A 653 17.18 -5.89 -20.48
N THR A 654 17.97 -6.26 -19.48
CA THR A 654 19.40 -6.51 -19.66
C THR A 654 19.67 -8.00 -19.88
N ASN A 655 20.77 -8.32 -20.55
CA ASN A 655 21.24 -9.70 -20.78
C ASN A 655 20.25 -10.59 -21.58
N VAL A 656 19.46 -10.02 -22.50
CA VAL A 656 18.50 -10.73 -23.37
C VAL A 656 18.91 -10.65 -24.84
N GLY A 657 20.18 -10.92 -25.16
CA GLY A 657 20.64 -10.97 -26.54
C GLY A 657 20.27 -9.73 -27.36
N TYR A 658 20.06 -9.89 -28.67
CA TYR A 658 19.82 -8.76 -29.59
C TYR A 658 18.33 -8.43 -29.83
N ASP A 659 17.41 -9.03 -29.07
CA ASP A 659 15.97 -8.82 -29.19
C ASP A 659 15.39 -7.90 -28.09
N GLY A 660 16.22 -7.49 -27.12
CA GLY A 660 15.84 -6.56 -26.04
C GLY A 660 15.66 -5.13 -26.54
N GLY A 661 14.41 -4.69 -26.69
CA GLY A 661 14.08 -3.29 -26.99
C GLY A 661 13.87 -2.46 -25.73
N ILE A 662 14.11 -1.15 -25.81
CA ILE A 662 13.75 -0.19 -24.75
C ILE A 662 12.28 0.19 -24.96
N ALA A 663 11.46 -0.07 -23.94
CA ALA A 663 10.03 0.24 -23.92
C ALA A 663 9.78 1.53 -23.15
N PHE A 664 8.76 2.26 -23.59
CA PHE A 664 8.24 3.45 -22.93
C PHE A 664 6.85 3.09 -22.46
N VAL A 665 6.55 3.24 -21.18
CA VAL A 665 5.26 2.85 -20.60
C VAL A 665 4.70 4.06 -19.86
N ASP A 666 3.56 4.57 -20.32
CA ASP A 666 2.84 5.61 -19.61
C ASP A 666 2.41 5.05 -18.24
N LEU A 667 2.83 5.71 -17.16
CA LEU A 667 2.67 5.16 -15.82
C LEU A 667 1.22 5.13 -15.36
N LEU A 668 0.37 6.04 -15.84
CA LEU A 668 -1.04 6.06 -15.45
C LEU A 668 -1.87 5.11 -16.33
N LEU A 669 -1.53 5.05 -17.62
CA LEU A 669 -2.43 4.55 -18.66
C LEU A 669 -1.94 3.20 -19.23
N GLY A 670 -0.65 2.93 -19.10
CA GLY A 670 0.00 1.68 -19.49
C GLY A 670 -0.01 1.37 -20.97
N PHE A 671 -0.22 2.37 -21.84
CA PHE A 671 0.12 2.27 -23.26
C PHE A 671 1.57 2.74 -23.47
N GLU A 672 2.15 2.41 -24.63
CA GLU A 672 3.48 2.89 -24.97
C GLU A 672 3.39 4.26 -25.68
N PRO A 673 3.79 5.38 -25.04
CA PRO A 673 3.62 6.70 -25.61
C PRO A 673 4.61 7.00 -26.74
N LEU A 674 5.71 6.24 -26.80
CA LEU A 674 6.72 6.33 -27.84
C LEU A 674 7.01 4.94 -28.43
N PRO A 675 7.44 4.86 -29.70
CA PRO A 675 7.87 3.61 -30.30
C PRO A 675 9.05 3.00 -29.52
N ARG A 676 9.12 1.66 -29.43
CA ARG A 676 10.27 0.98 -28.82
C ARG A 676 11.57 1.26 -29.56
N ILE A 677 12.68 1.46 -28.83
CA ILE A 677 14.02 1.50 -29.43
C ILE A 677 14.51 0.07 -29.60
N LYS A 678 14.86 -0.31 -30.83
CA LYS A 678 15.60 -1.55 -31.10
C LYS A 678 17.09 -1.23 -31.13
N THR A 679 17.84 -1.71 -30.14
CA THR A 679 19.26 -1.44 -30.04
C THR A 679 20.07 -2.39 -30.93
N PRO A 680 21.16 -1.94 -31.56
CA PRO A 680 22.04 -2.80 -32.37
C PRO A 680 22.98 -3.66 -31.50
N HIS A 681 22.96 -3.48 -30.19
CA HIS A 681 23.79 -4.13 -29.18
C HIS A 681 22.93 -4.58 -27.99
N GLU A 682 23.41 -5.56 -27.24
CA GLU A 682 22.78 -6.00 -25.98
C GLU A 682 22.85 -4.88 -24.94
N VAL A 683 21.71 -4.49 -24.37
CA VAL A 683 21.63 -3.41 -23.40
C VAL A 683 22.20 -3.88 -22.06
N ASP A 684 23.22 -3.16 -21.59
CA ASP A 684 23.83 -3.38 -20.28
C ASP A 684 23.43 -2.28 -19.28
N ARG A 685 23.56 -1.00 -19.68
CA ARG A 685 23.12 0.15 -18.89
C ARG A 685 22.44 1.23 -19.74
N PHE A 686 21.48 1.97 -19.20
CA PHE A 686 20.93 3.16 -19.87
C PHE A 686 20.50 4.24 -18.87
N VAL A 687 20.38 5.48 -19.35
CA VAL A 687 19.68 6.57 -18.67
C VAL A 687 18.81 7.33 -19.67
N ALA A 688 17.60 7.68 -19.27
CA ALA A 688 16.70 8.52 -20.08
C ALA A 688 16.48 9.88 -19.40
N ALA A 689 16.44 10.94 -20.20
CA ALA A 689 16.20 12.31 -19.73
C ALA A 689 15.49 13.16 -20.80
N LEU A 690 15.11 14.38 -20.42
CA LEU A 690 14.74 15.43 -21.37
C LEU A 690 15.99 16.26 -21.72
N ASP A 691 16.13 16.61 -22.99
CA ASP A 691 17.12 17.60 -23.44
C ASP A 691 16.65 19.04 -23.13
N GLY A 692 17.52 20.02 -23.38
CA GLY A 692 17.23 21.44 -23.14
C GLY A 692 16.06 22.01 -23.96
N ASP A 693 15.60 21.31 -24.99
CA ASP A 693 14.45 21.68 -25.83
C ASP A 693 13.17 20.90 -25.43
N GLY A 694 13.24 20.06 -24.38
CA GLY A 694 12.13 19.20 -23.94
C GLY A 694 11.95 17.92 -24.76
N GLY A 695 12.91 17.58 -25.63
CA GLY A 695 12.94 16.33 -26.39
C GLY A 695 13.43 15.15 -25.55
N VAL A 696 12.87 13.96 -25.78
CA VAL A 696 13.30 12.75 -25.05
C VAL A 696 14.62 12.25 -25.63
N VAL A 697 15.61 12.10 -24.75
CA VAL A 697 16.93 11.56 -25.06
C VAL A 697 17.22 10.34 -24.19
N VAL A 698 17.79 9.30 -24.81
CA VAL A 698 18.16 8.06 -24.12
C VAL A 698 19.61 7.73 -24.42
N LEU A 699 20.43 7.66 -23.39
CA LEU A 699 21.82 7.26 -23.48
C LEU A 699 21.93 5.78 -23.13
N VAL A 700 22.41 4.97 -24.07
CA VAL A 700 22.43 3.51 -23.96
C VAL A 700 23.85 3.01 -24.07
N HIS A 701 24.24 2.14 -23.15
CA HIS A 701 25.46 1.37 -23.17
C HIS A 701 25.18 -0.10 -23.45
N GLY A 702 26.03 -0.69 -24.27
CA GLY A 702 25.97 -2.12 -24.51
C GLY A 702 27.12 -2.68 -25.33
N TYR A 703 27.12 -3.99 -25.49
CA TYR A 703 28.17 -4.74 -26.18
C TYR A 703 27.75 -5.14 -27.59
N THR A 704 28.58 -4.79 -28.57
CA THR A 704 28.32 -5.09 -29.98
C THR A 704 28.51 -6.55 -30.33
N ARG A 705 27.79 -6.99 -31.37
CA ARG A 705 27.90 -8.34 -31.96
C ARG A 705 29.23 -8.65 -32.62
N LYS A 706 29.95 -7.62 -33.08
CA LYS A 706 31.25 -7.79 -33.75
C LYS A 706 32.36 -7.76 -32.72
N THR A 707 32.97 -8.92 -32.50
CA THR A 707 34.18 -9.01 -31.70
C THR A 707 35.36 -8.38 -32.45
N ASP A 708 36.33 -7.84 -31.70
CA ASP A 708 37.60 -7.42 -32.28
C ASP A 708 38.45 -8.62 -32.78
N ARG A 709 39.66 -8.33 -33.31
CA ARG A 709 40.58 -9.38 -33.79
C ARG A 709 41.03 -10.37 -32.71
N ARG A 710 40.73 -10.10 -31.43
CA ARG A 710 41.04 -10.95 -30.26
C ARG A 710 39.78 -11.63 -29.70
N GLY A 711 38.64 -11.56 -30.38
CA GLY A 711 37.39 -12.19 -29.94
C GLY A 711 36.66 -11.43 -28.83
N ARG A 712 37.03 -10.18 -28.52
CA ARG A 712 36.37 -9.39 -27.46
C ARG A 712 35.25 -8.53 -28.03
N ALA A 713 34.07 -8.58 -27.42
CA ALA A 713 32.96 -7.67 -27.75
C ALA A 713 33.38 -6.21 -27.48
N ARG A 714 32.94 -5.28 -28.34
CA ARG A 714 33.28 -3.86 -28.17
C ARG A 714 32.15 -3.13 -27.43
N PRO A 715 32.45 -2.41 -26.32
CA PRO A 715 31.48 -1.56 -25.66
C PRO A 715 31.20 -0.32 -26.51
N GLU A 716 29.93 0.07 -26.62
CA GLU A 716 29.50 1.30 -27.26
C GLU A 716 28.55 2.06 -26.33
N VAL A 717 28.65 3.40 -26.33
CA VAL A 717 27.66 4.29 -25.74
C VAL A 717 27.02 5.11 -26.86
N ARG A 718 25.69 5.04 -26.99
CA ARG A 718 24.91 5.73 -28.02
C ARG A 718 23.85 6.64 -27.41
N LEU A 719 23.73 7.84 -27.96
CA LEU A 719 22.66 8.78 -27.63
C LEU A 719 21.55 8.66 -28.68
N TRP A 720 20.35 8.31 -28.22
CA TRP A 720 19.12 8.29 -29.00
C TRP A 720 18.32 9.56 -28.74
N ARG A 721 17.80 10.21 -29.79
CA ARG A 721 16.91 11.37 -29.71
C ARG A 721 15.64 11.09 -30.51
N TYR A 722 14.50 11.43 -29.95
CA TYR A 722 13.21 11.34 -30.64
C TYR A 722 12.86 12.70 -31.28
N ASP A 723 12.62 12.70 -32.59
CA ASP A 723 12.33 13.92 -33.37
C ASP A 723 10.82 14.22 -33.51
N GLY A 724 9.96 13.45 -32.85
CA GLY A 724 8.50 13.53 -32.98
C GLY A 724 7.90 12.51 -33.95
N ALA A 725 8.71 11.86 -34.79
CA ALA A 725 8.25 10.81 -35.70
C ALA A 725 9.06 9.51 -35.56
N ARG A 726 10.37 9.61 -35.36
CA ARG A 726 11.28 8.46 -35.31
C ARG A 726 12.43 8.66 -34.32
N TRP A 727 13.04 7.55 -33.96
CA TRP A 727 14.28 7.54 -33.21
C TRP A 727 15.48 7.74 -34.14
N THR A 728 16.39 8.61 -33.73
CA THR A 728 17.71 8.78 -34.36
C THR A 728 18.80 8.57 -33.32
N ASP A 729 19.91 7.94 -33.70
CA ASP A 729 21.02 7.66 -32.79
C ASP A 729 22.36 8.19 -33.29
N ARG A 730 23.27 8.46 -32.35
CA ARG A 730 24.68 8.75 -32.63
C ARG A 730 25.58 8.13 -31.58
N LEU A 731 26.81 7.79 -31.97
CA LEU A 731 27.84 7.35 -31.03
C LEU A 731 28.31 8.52 -30.17
N VAL A 732 28.59 8.27 -28.89
CA VAL A 732 29.21 9.26 -28.00
C VAL A 732 30.71 9.29 -28.22
N ASP A 733 31.21 10.46 -28.61
CA ASP A 733 32.63 10.69 -28.85
C ASP A 733 33.39 10.94 -27.53
N GLY A 734 34.72 10.73 -27.54
CA GLY A 734 35.60 11.01 -26.39
C GLY A 734 35.83 9.85 -25.42
N LEU A 735 35.14 8.72 -25.61
CA LEU A 735 35.38 7.49 -24.86
C LEU A 735 36.48 6.62 -25.51
N PRO A 736 37.23 5.83 -24.73
CA PRO A 736 38.22 4.89 -25.26
C PRO A 736 37.59 3.84 -26.16
N ARG A 737 38.39 3.13 -26.97
CA ARG A 737 37.89 2.01 -27.77
C ARG A 737 37.53 0.76 -26.95
N HIS A 738 38.12 0.63 -25.76
CA HIS A 738 37.85 -0.41 -24.79
C HIS A 738 37.77 0.26 -23.43
N PHE A 739 36.67 0.11 -22.72
CA PHE A 739 36.47 0.70 -21.40
C PHE A 739 35.47 -0.14 -20.61
N PHE A 740 35.45 0.07 -19.30
CA PHE A 740 34.37 -0.38 -18.43
C PHE A 740 33.51 0.83 -18.08
N LEU A 741 32.19 0.71 -18.25
CA LEU A 741 31.28 1.79 -17.91
C LEU A 741 30.88 1.70 -16.44
N HIS A 742 31.07 2.80 -15.70
CA HIS A 742 30.80 2.85 -14.26
C HIS A 742 29.56 3.66 -13.89
N GLY A 743 29.16 4.62 -14.73
CA GLY A 743 27.96 5.41 -14.48
C GLY A 743 27.45 6.13 -15.71
N LEU A 744 26.12 6.25 -15.78
CA LEU A 744 25.41 7.19 -16.65
C LEU A 744 24.56 8.07 -15.76
N GLY A 745 24.47 9.37 -16.06
CA GLY A 745 23.61 10.24 -15.29
C GLY A 745 23.37 11.60 -15.92
N VAL A 746 22.51 12.37 -15.28
CA VAL A 746 22.04 13.67 -15.77
C VAL A 746 22.46 14.74 -14.78
N ALA A 747 23.17 15.77 -15.24
CA ALA A 747 23.51 16.92 -14.41
C ALA A 747 23.34 18.22 -15.22
N GLY A 748 22.52 19.14 -14.71
CA GLY A 748 22.30 20.45 -15.35
C GLY A 748 21.76 20.38 -16.78
N GLY A 749 20.87 19.41 -17.07
CA GLY A 749 20.28 19.22 -18.39
C GLY A 749 21.22 18.56 -19.42
N ARG A 750 22.38 18.06 -18.97
CA ARG A 750 23.36 17.35 -19.80
C ARG A 750 23.48 15.90 -19.38
N LEU A 751 23.76 15.04 -20.35
CA LEU A 751 23.95 13.60 -20.18
C LEU A 751 25.44 13.28 -20.09
N PHE A 752 25.84 12.59 -19.04
CA PHE A 752 27.24 12.20 -18.81
C PHE A 752 27.39 10.69 -18.86
N ALA A 753 28.47 10.24 -19.51
CA ALA A 753 28.97 8.88 -19.42
C ALA A 753 30.33 8.86 -18.72
N LEU A 754 30.48 7.99 -17.73
CA LEU A 754 31.70 7.79 -16.96
C LEU A 754 32.26 6.40 -17.24
N ALA A 755 33.45 6.37 -17.83
CA ALA A 755 34.10 5.15 -18.27
C ALA A 755 35.53 5.05 -17.78
N GLU A 756 35.96 3.88 -17.32
CA GLU A 756 37.35 3.62 -16.94
C GLU A 756 38.11 2.90 -18.05
N HIS A 757 39.33 3.37 -18.31
CA HIS A 757 40.33 2.65 -19.09
C HIS A 757 41.73 3.01 -18.60
N ASP A 758 42.59 1.99 -18.43
CA ASP A 758 43.99 2.16 -18.00
C ASP A 758 44.17 3.05 -16.74
N ALA A 759 43.34 2.83 -15.71
CA ALA A 759 43.32 3.60 -14.46
C ALA A 759 43.05 5.12 -14.65
N ALA A 760 42.36 5.49 -15.71
CA ALA A 760 41.83 6.83 -15.92
C ALA A 760 40.32 6.79 -16.14
N LEU A 761 39.61 7.73 -15.50
CA LEU A 761 38.19 7.96 -15.70
C LEU A 761 38.00 8.98 -16.83
N TYR A 762 37.26 8.58 -17.85
CA TYR A 762 36.86 9.38 -18.99
C TYR A 762 35.44 9.87 -18.78
N VAL A 763 35.23 11.19 -18.95
CA VAL A 763 33.94 11.84 -18.82
C VAL A 763 33.52 12.33 -20.20
N ALA A 764 32.44 11.77 -20.74
CA ALA A 764 31.88 12.22 -22.01
C ALA A 764 30.54 12.93 -21.79
N ASP A 765 30.44 14.17 -22.27
CA ASP A 765 29.16 14.90 -22.38
C ASP A 765 28.47 14.47 -23.67
N ALA A 766 27.48 13.58 -23.53
CA ALA A 766 26.73 13.04 -24.65
C ALA A 766 25.83 14.09 -25.32
N THR A 767 25.61 15.27 -24.72
CA THR A 767 24.81 16.37 -25.32
C THR A 767 25.64 17.31 -26.20
N GLY A 768 26.94 17.06 -26.38
CA GLY A 768 27.80 17.79 -27.33
C GLY A 768 28.68 18.86 -26.69
N GLY A 769 28.83 18.86 -25.37
CA GLY A 769 29.80 19.71 -24.67
C GLY A 769 31.25 19.21 -24.75
N PRO A 770 32.23 20.03 -24.34
CA PRO A 770 33.64 19.65 -24.34
C PRO A 770 33.91 18.46 -23.41
N VAL A 771 34.66 17.49 -23.91
CA VAL A 771 35.15 16.32 -23.17
C VAL A 771 36.21 16.77 -22.15
N CYS A 772 36.06 16.42 -20.88
CA CYS A 772 37.10 16.66 -19.87
C CYS A 772 38.34 15.83 -20.17
N ARG A 773 39.53 16.33 -19.81
CA ARG A 773 40.76 15.52 -19.89
C ARG A 773 40.61 14.25 -19.01
N PRO A 774 41.20 13.11 -19.39
CA PRO A 774 41.12 11.88 -18.59
C PRO A 774 41.59 12.14 -17.16
N ILE A 775 40.76 11.77 -16.19
CA ILE A 775 41.01 11.97 -14.77
C ILE A 775 41.77 10.75 -14.27
N ARG A 776 43.04 10.91 -13.85
CA ARG A 776 43.76 9.81 -13.19
C ARG A 776 43.20 9.61 -11.80
N VAL A 777 42.36 8.60 -11.66
CA VAL A 777 42.12 7.93 -10.38
C VAL A 777 43.40 7.15 -10.06
N GLY A 778 43.87 7.14 -8.82
CA GLY A 778 45.10 6.44 -8.43
C GLY A 778 45.04 4.92 -8.69
N HIS A 779 45.93 4.13 -8.08
CA HIS A 779 46.04 2.67 -8.30
C HIS A 779 44.80 1.81 -7.94
N GLY A 780 43.65 2.41 -7.61
CA GLY A 780 42.39 1.72 -7.33
C GLY A 780 41.45 1.69 -8.54
N THR A 781 40.85 0.53 -8.79
CA THR A 781 39.76 0.39 -9.78
C THR A 781 38.44 0.81 -9.16
N ILE A 782 37.66 1.59 -9.91
CA ILE A 782 36.25 1.77 -9.60
C ILE A 782 35.57 0.44 -9.94
N ARG A 783 34.82 -0.15 -9.01
CA ARG A 783 34.16 -1.44 -9.25
C ARG A 783 32.67 -1.31 -9.55
N GLU A 784 32.00 -0.26 -9.08
CA GLU A 784 30.53 -0.24 -8.90
C GLU A 784 29.81 1.04 -9.39
N ASP A 785 28.49 1.11 -9.15
CA ASP A 785 27.57 2.18 -9.57
C ASP A 785 28.04 3.57 -9.10
N LEU A 786 28.23 4.50 -10.06
CA LEU A 786 28.51 5.91 -9.81
C LEU A 786 27.24 6.74 -10.03
N ALA A 787 26.87 7.53 -9.03
CA ALA A 787 25.88 8.58 -9.17
C ALA A 787 26.51 9.85 -9.75
N VAL A 788 25.84 10.48 -10.71
CA VAL A 788 26.23 11.79 -11.26
C VAL A 788 25.17 12.81 -10.88
N GLY A 789 25.59 13.99 -10.42
CA GLY A 789 24.67 15.04 -9.99
C GLY A 789 25.31 16.43 -9.96
N LEU A 790 24.59 17.39 -9.38
CA LEU A 790 25.08 18.75 -9.15
C LEU A 790 25.24 19.02 -7.66
N VAL A 791 26.36 19.63 -7.28
CA VAL A 791 26.60 20.18 -5.94
C VAL A 791 27.07 21.63 -6.10
N GLY A 792 26.32 22.59 -5.57
CA GLY A 792 26.57 24.02 -5.72
C GLY A 792 26.53 24.49 -7.18
N GLY A 793 25.77 23.80 -8.05
CA GLY A 793 25.76 24.03 -9.49
C GLY A 793 26.96 23.46 -10.25
N ARG A 794 27.83 22.71 -9.58
CA ARG A 794 29.03 22.09 -10.14
C ARG A 794 28.79 20.58 -10.40
N PRO A 795 29.17 20.03 -11.57
CA PRO A 795 28.96 18.62 -11.87
C PRO A 795 29.92 17.73 -11.06
N VAL A 796 29.36 16.76 -10.35
CA VAL A 796 30.10 15.84 -9.48
C VAL A 796 29.68 14.39 -9.71
N ALA A 797 30.54 13.46 -9.29
CA ALA A 797 30.24 12.04 -9.23
C ALA A 797 30.55 11.46 -7.85
N ALA A 798 29.69 10.56 -7.37
CA ALA A 798 29.87 9.87 -6.11
C ALA A 798 29.74 8.35 -6.29
N GLY A 799 30.61 7.59 -5.64
CA GLY A 799 30.53 6.13 -5.61
C GLY A 799 31.65 5.49 -4.81
N TYR A 800 31.59 4.17 -4.72
CA TYR A 800 32.54 3.37 -3.95
C TYR A 800 33.78 3.05 -4.81
N VAL A 801 34.96 3.33 -4.27
CA VAL A 801 36.25 3.06 -4.94
C VAL A 801 37.09 2.15 -4.05
N GLY A 802 37.51 1.01 -4.60
CA GLY A 802 38.42 0.05 -3.95
C GLY A 802 39.85 0.17 -4.46
N ASP A 803 40.85 -0.11 -3.61
CA ASP A 803 42.26 -0.18 -4.00
C ASP A 803 42.66 -1.64 -4.28
N LEU A 804 43.37 -1.92 -5.38
CA LEU A 804 43.64 -3.29 -5.86
C LEU A 804 44.99 -3.87 -5.43
N GLN A 805 45.80 -3.16 -4.65
CA GLN A 805 47.09 -3.70 -4.21
C GLN A 805 47.01 -4.38 -2.83
N GLY A 806 46.93 -5.71 -2.85
CA GLY A 806 47.30 -6.57 -1.71
C GLY A 806 46.11 -7.19 -0.99
N VAL A 807 46.06 -8.53 -1.04
CA VAL A 807 45.23 -9.38 -0.16
C VAL A 807 45.78 -9.25 1.25
N ASP A 808 45.26 -8.30 2.03
CA ASP A 808 45.10 -8.32 3.49
C ASP A 808 44.99 -6.89 4.02
N ARG A 809 43.75 -6.53 4.43
CA ARG A 809 43.34 -5.27 5.07
C ARG A 809 43.34 -4.06 4.14
N TYR A 810 42.16 -3.52 3.75
CA TYR A 810 41.78 -2.08 3.79
C TYR A 810 40.37 -1.85 3.18
N PRO A 811 39.63 -0.81 3.65
CA PRO A 811 38.20 -0.63 3.37
C PRO A 811 37.88 -0.02 2.00
N SER A 812 36.80 -0.48 1.38
CA SER A 812 36.05 0.27 0.35
C SER A 812 35.54 1.60 0.95
N GLY A 813 35.62 2.68 0.18
CA GLY A 813 35.22 4.02 0.66
C GLY A 813 34.36 4.77 -0.35
N LEU A 814 33.37 5.50 0.15
CA LEU A 814 32.54 6.41 -0.65
C LEU A 814 33.37 7.66 -0.95
N ARG A 815 33.52 7.99 -2.23
CA ARG A 815 34.26 9.17 -2.70
C ARG A 815 33.36 10.12 -3.46
N MET A 816 33.65 11.40 -3.35
CA MET A 816 33.06 12.47 -4.14
C MET A 816 34.13 13.08 -5.06
N LEU A 817 33.82 13.19 -6.35
CA LEU A 817 34.72 13.65 -7.40
C LEU A 817 34.11 14.85 -8.12
N ALA A 818 34.91 15.88 -8.37
CA ALA A 818 34.52 16.98 -9.26
C ALA A 818 34.75 16.57 -10.72
N LEU A 819 33.72 16.64 -11.57
CA LEU A 819 33.82 16.18 -12.97
C LEU A 819 34.50 17.20 -13.90
N ASP A 820 34.55 18.46 -13.49
CA ASP A 820 35.21 19.54 -14.23
C ASP A 820 36.73 19.57 -14.00
N THR A 821 37.20 19.26 -12.78
CA THR A 821 38.65 19.24 -12.44
C THR A 821 39.24 17.85 -12.31
N GLY A 822 38.43 16.84 -12.00
CA GLY A 822 38.88 15.49 -11.68
C GLY A 822 39.41 15.32 -10.25
N GLU A 823 39.26 16.31 -9.39
CA GLU A 823 39.76 16.26 -8.01
C GLU A 823 38.80 15.46 -7.11
N THR A 824 39.36 14.68 -6.17
CA THR A 824 38.59 14.12 -5.06
C THR A 824 38.26 15.25 -4.09
N LEU A 825 36.98 15.57 -3.95
CA LEU A 825 36.49 16.59 -3.02
C LEU A 825 36.59 16.10 -1.58
N TRP A 826 36.14 14.86 -1.34
CA TRP A 826 36.28 14.16 -0.06
C TRP A 826 36.13 12.65 -0.24
N ALA A 827 36.56 11.89 0.76
CA ALA A 827 36.41 10.43 0.82
C ALA A 827 36.10 10.00 2.26
N VAL A 828 35.21 9.03 2.41
CA VAL A 828 34.85 8.41 3.70
C VAL A 828 35.17 6.93 3.62
N ALA A 829 36.02 6.45 4.53
CA ALA A 829 36.27 5.02 4.67
C ALA A 829 35.05 4.35 5.32
N HIS A 830 34.53 3.27 4.72
CA HIS A 830 33.48 2.46 5.31
C HIS A 830 34.06 1.13 5.81
N PHE A 831 33.83 0.80 7.08
CA PHE A 831 34.03 -0.56 7.55
C PHE A 831 32.79 -1.37 7.15
N HIS A 832 32.90 -2.17 6.08
CA HIS A 832 31.88 -3.16 5.69
C HIS A 832 32.05 -4.45 6.50
N ASP A 833 30.94 -5.13 6.81
CA ASP A 833 30.93 -6.46 7.40
C ASP A 833 31.54 -7.45 6.38
N TYR A 834 32.36 -8.41 6.82
CA TYR A 834 33.26 -9.24 5.99
C TYR A 834 32.57 -10.20 4.98
N HIS A 835 31.24 -10.14 4.85
CA HIS A 835 30.45 -10.97 3.93
C HIS A 835 30.15 -10.30 2.57
N ASP A 836 30.49 -9.02 2.39
CA ASP A 836 30.16 -8.23 1.20
C ASP A 836 31.25 -8.31 0.11
N TYR A 837 31.72 -9.50 -0.28
CA TYR A 837 32.75 -9.65 -1.33
C TYR A 837 32.20 -9.38 -2.75
N TYR A 838 30.88 -9.27 -2.89
CA TYR A 838 30.14 -8.96 -4.12
C TYR A 838 29.17 -7.77 -3.92
N ASP A 839 29.69 -6.68 -3.36
CA ASP A 839 28.86 -5.54 -2.97
C ASP A 839 28.46 -4.71 -4.19
N THR A 840 27.16 -4.65 -4.49
CA THR A 840 26.63 -3.65 -5.40
C THR A 840 25.99 -2.56 -4.57
N SER A 841 26.68 -1.44 -4.53
CA SER A 841 26.25 -0.26 -3.82
C SER A 841 25.34 0.59 -4.70
N SER A 842 24.17 1.00 -4.20
CA SER A 842 23.40 2.08 -4.82
C SER A 842 23.80 3.40 -4.16
N VAL A 843 24.00 4.43 -4.99
CA VAL A 843 24.34 5.79 -4.55
C VAL A 843 23.44 6.76 -5.32
N VAL A 844 23.02 7.84 -4.66
CA VAL A 844 22.30 8.95 -5.30
C VAL A 844 22.78 10.28 -4.72
N ILE A 845 22.89 11.30 -5.59
CA ILE A 845 23.20 12.67 -5.22
C ILE A 845 21.96 13.50 -5.49
N ASP A 846 21.42 14.15 -4.46
CA ASP A 846 20.23 14.98 -4.62
C ASP A 846 20.14 16.04 -3.50
N ARG A 847 19.07 16.81 -3.48
CA ARG A 847 18.75 17.82 -2.48
C ARG A 847 17.72 17.28 -1.49
N VAL A 848 17.94 17.51 -0.20
CA VAL A 848 17.03 17.17 0.90
C VAL A 848 16.87 18.41 1.76
N GLU A 849 15.65 18.92 1.91
CA GLU A 849 15.36 20.13 2.71
C GLU A 849 16.22 21.37 2.32
N GLY A 850 16.55 21.51 1.04
CA GLY A 850 17.38 22.61 0.54
C GLY A 850 18.89 22.41 0.69
N ARG A 851 19.34 21.31 1.32
CA ARG A 851 20.74 20.89 1.45
C ARG A 851 21.09 19.80 0.44
N GLU A 852 22.27 19.85 -0.15
CA GLU A 852 22.74 18.80 -1.07
C GLU A 852 23.32 17.63 -0.25
N VAL A 853 22.89 16.41 -0.56
CA VAL A 853 23.23 15.20 0.17
C VAL A 853 23.63 14.06 -0.77
N VAL A 854 24.38 13.12 -0.22
CA VAL A 854 24.67 11.82 -0.84
C VAL A 854 24.02 10.74 -0.01
N VAL A 855 23.17 9.93 -0.62
CA VAL A 855 22.58 8.75 0.02
C VAL A 855 23.21 7.51 -0.60
N ALA A 856 23.68 6.60 0.26
CA ALA A 856 24.38 5.40 -0.17
C ALA A 856 23.95 4.18 0.67
N GLY A 857 23.90 3.00 0.04
CA GLY A 857 23.67 1.71 0.72
C GLY A 857 24.12 0.51 -0.12
N GLY A 858 24.35 -0.64 0.52
CA GLY A 858 24.96 -1.84 -0.07
C GLY A 858 24.13 -3.13 0.11
N GLN A 859 24.77 -4.30 -0.05
CA GLN A 859 24.15 -5.63 -0.12
C GLN A 859 23.38 -6.05 1.15
N THR A 860 23.86 -5.69 2.34
CA THR A 860 23.17 -5.99 3.62
C THR A 860 23.28 -4.83 4.62
N GLY A 861 23.72 -3.66 4.13
CA GLY A 861 24.09 -2.51 4.95
C GLY A 861 22.98 -1.46 5.12
N PRO A 862 22.99 -0.69 6.22
CA PRO A 862 22.05 0.42 6.40
C PRO A 862 22.33 1.55 5.41
N LEU A 863 21.27 2.27 5.01
CA LEU A 863 21.44 3.48 4.20
C LEU A 863 22.12 4.56 5.04
N ARG A 864 23.04 5.29 4.44
CA ARG A 864 23.73 6.41 5.06
C ARG A 864 23.47 7.68 4.26
N VAL A 865 23.25 8.77 4.99
CA VAL A 865 23.03 10.10 4.44
C VAL A 865 24.22 10.98 4.81
N HIS A 866 24.93 11.47 3.80
CA HIS A 866 26.11 12.30 3.93
C HIS A 866 25.82 13.71 3.40
N ASP A 867 26.46 14.72 3.99
CA ASP A 867 26.55 16.04 3.39
C ASP A 867 27.37 15.96 2.09
N ALA A 868 26.84 16.52 1.00
CA ALA A 868 27.52 16.44 -0.29
C ALA A 868 28.78 17.34 -0.39
N VAL A 869 28.89 18.37 0.46
CA VAL A 869 30.00 19.33 0.48
C VAL A 869 31.19 18.78 1.28
N ASP A 870 30.96 18.23 2.48
CA ASP A 870 32.03 17.82 3.39
C ASP A 870 32.06 16.32 3.77
N GLY A 871 31.12 15.52 3.26
CA GLY A 871 31.06 14.08 3.46
C GLY A 871 30.63 13.64 4.86
N LYS A 872 30.29 14.57 5.77
CA LYS A 872 29.87 14.22 7.13
C LYS A 872 28.54 13.48 7.13
N VAL A 873 28.46 12.45 7.95
CA VAL A 873 27.21 11.69 8.18
C VAL A 873 26.20 12.59 8.90
N LEU A 874 25.02 12.77 8.30
CA LEU A 874 23.97 13.67 8.79
C LEU A 874 22.98 13.00 9.74
N HIS A 875 22.75 11.70 9.54
CA HIS A 875 21.77 10.92 10.28
C HIS A 875 22.35 9.58 10.73
N PRO A 876 21.83 8.98 11.82
CA PRO A 876 22.11 7.58 12.13
C PRO A 876 21.80 6.66 10.94
N PRO A 877 22.49 5.52 10.78
CA PRO A 877 22.26 4.61 9.66
C PRO A 877 20.80 4.15 9.61
N LEU A 878 20.15 4.26 8.43
CA LEU A 878 18.76 3.88 8.22
C LEU A 878 18.69 2.36 7.98
N ARG A 879 18.07 1.64 8.91
CA ARG A 879 17.99 0.18 8.93
C ARG A 879 16.59 -0.28 8.56
N GLY A 880 16.47 -1.30 7.71
CA GLY A 880 15.17 -1.87 7.37
C GLY A 880 15.16 -2.81 6.16
N HIS A 881 15.99 -2.60 5.13
CA HIS A 881 16.09 -3.57 4.03
C HIS A 881 16.76 -4.87 4.49
N THR A 882 16.21 -5.99 4.04
CA THR A 882 16.61 -7.35 4.45
C THR A 882 17.38 -8.10 3.37
N GLY A 883 17.37 -7.56 2.15
CA GLY A 883 18.13 -8.01 0.99
C GLY A 883 18.87 -6.85 0.32
N ARG A 884 19.63 -7.18 -0.73
CA ARG A 884 20.48 -6.21 -1.44
C ARG A 884 19.69 -5.03 -1.93
N LEU A 885 20.23 -3.84 -1.68
CA LEU A 885 19.67 -2.61 -2.18
C LEU A 885 19.84 -2.54 -3.69
N THR A 886 18.73 -2.51 -4.41
CA THR A 886 18.73 -2.53 -5.88
C THR A 886 18.44 -1.17 -6.49
N GLY A 887 17.95 -0.22 -5.70
CA GLY A 887 17.95 1.18 -6.09
C GLY A 887 17.58 2.16 -4.98
N LEU A 888 17.99 3.39 -5.20
CA LEU A 888 17.76 4.54 -4.34
C LEU A 888 17.27 5.71 -5.15
N ALA A 889 16.37 6.48 -4.54
CA ALA A 889 15.94 7.76 -5.06
C ALA A 889 15.60 8.71 -3.90
N VAL A 890 15.70 10.00 -4.16
CA VAL A 890 15.37 11.05 -3.19
C VAL A 890 14.22 11.89 -3.73
N LEU A 891 13.35 12.33 -2.83
CA LEU A 891 12.27 13.23 -3.15
C LEU A 891 12.39 14.52 -2.34
N THR A 892 12.44 15.64 -3.05
CA THR A 892 12.27 16.98 -2.48
C THR A 892 10.77 17.32 -2.38
N SER A 893 10.25 17.46 -1.16
CA SER A 893 8.94 18.06 -0.91
C SER A 893 9.08 19.38 -0.14
N PRO A 894 8.17 20.36 -0.30
CA PRO A 894 8.18 21.56 0.52
C PRO A 894 7.99 21.21 2.00
N GLY A 895 9.06 21.27 2.79
CA GLY A 895 9.01 21.16 4.25
C GLY A 895 9.31 19.78 4.86
N SER A 896 9.64 18.75 4.06
CA SER A 896 10.19 17.47 4.53
C SER A 896 11.06 16.77 3.47
N GLY A 897 12.17 16.16 3.91
CA GLY A 897 13.04 15.32 3.08
C GLY A 897 12.64 13.84 3.13
N THR A 898 12.38 13.23 1.96
CA THR A 898 11.98 11.81 1.88
C THR A 898 12.95 11.02 0.99
N ILE A 899 13.48 9.91 1.51
CA ILE A 899 14.27 8.94 0.74
C ILE A 899 13.36 7.77 0.37
N VAL A 900 13.50 7.25 -0.84
CA VAL A 900 12.84 6.02 -1.28
C VAL A 900 13.91 5.00 -1.64
N SER A 901 13.73 3.78 -1.17
CA SER A 901 14.65 2.68 -1.44
C SER A 901 13.90 1.41 -1.84
N ALA A 902 14.55 0.57 -2.62
CA ALA A 902 14.05 -0.77 -2.94
C ALA A 902 15.18 -1.80 -2.88
N GLY A 903 14.80 -3.05 -2.59
CA GLY A 903 15.76 -4.14 -2.49
C GLY A 903 15.27 -5.49 -3.02
N GLU A 904 16.20 -6.44 -3.08
CA GLU A 904 15.95 -7.86 -3.41
C GLU A 904 15.00 -8.52 -2.40
N ASP A 905 14.76 -7.90 -1.23
CA ASP A 905 13.71 -8.28 -0.28
C ASP A 905 12.26 -8.08 -0.79
N GLY A 906 12.12 -7.63 -2.03
CA GLY A 906 10.83 -7.37 -2.65
C GLY A 906 10.12 -6.14 -2.09
N THR A 907 10.75 -5.36 -1.20
CA THR A 907 10.11 -4.20 -0.56
C THR A 907 10.53 -2.88 -1.20
N VAL A 908 9.58 -1.94 -1.24
CA VAL A 908 9.83 -0.52 -1.49
C VAL A 908 9.55 0.24 -0.19
N ARG A 909 10.53 1.01 0.26
CA ARG A 909 10.57 1.65 1.57
C ARG A 909 10.71 3.16 1.44
N LEU A 910 9.98 3.87 2.29
CA LEU A 910 9.97 5.33 2.39
C LEU A 910 10.53 5.77 3.74
N TRP A 911 11.53 6.65 3.72
CA TRP A 911 12.21 7.17 4.90
C TRP A 911 11.97 8.66 5.00
N ARG A 912 11.31 9.12 6.07
CA ARG A 912 11.17 10.55 6.37
C ARG A 912 12.29 10.98 7.31
N LEU A 913 13.10 11.93 6.86
CA LEU A 913 14.14 12.51 7.68
C LEU A 913 13.52 13.61 8.57
N PRO A 914 13.72 13.59 9.89
CA PRO A 914 13.22 14.63 10.77
C PRO A 914 14.01 15.92 10.54
N ARG A 915 13.33 17.08 10.65
CA ARG A 915 13.97 18.40 10.60
C ARG A 915 15.13 18.45 11.59
N HIS A 916 16.24 19.06 11.18
CA HIS A 916 17.33 19.45 12.07
C HIS A 916 16.83 20.48 13.11
N THR A 917 16.15 20.02 14.14
CA THR A 917 16.19 20.70 15.43
C THR A 917 17.42 20.17 16.13
N HIS A 918 18.29 21.06 16.60
CA HIS A 918 19.35 20.73 17.54
C HIS A 918 18.73 20.19 18.83
N ARG A 919 18.30 18.93 18.81
CA ARG A 919 17.99 18.16 20.00
C ARG A 919 18.89 16.94 19.93
N THR A 920 19.92 16.99 20.77
CA THR A 920 20.63 15.81 21.23
C THR A 920 19.61 14.71 21.49
N PRO A 921 19.80 13.48 20.99
CA PRO A 921 18.88 12.39 21.28
C PRO A 921 18.79 12.28 22.80
N THR A 922 17.61 12.59 23.34
CA THR A 922 17.27 12.29 24.72
C THR A 922 17.32 10.78 24.84
N ARG A 923 18.44 10.29 25.39
CA ARG A 923 18.60 8.90 25.82
C ARG A 923 17.46 8.59 26.79
N SER A 924 16.38 7.96 26.30
CA SER A 924 15.37 7.43 27.20
C SER A 924 16.00 6.28 27.97
N ARG A 925 15.78 6.30 29.28
CA ARG A 925 16.42 5.44 30.26
C ARG A 925 15.48 4.26 30.50
N THR A 926 15.33 3.40 29.50
CA THR A 926 14.82 2.04 29.68
C THR A 926 16.02 1.10 29.64
N ASP A 927 16.14 0.23 30.64
CA ASP A 927 17.31 -0.60 30.94
C ASP A 927 17.77 -1.43 29.72
N ARG A 928 18.77 -0.90 29.00
CA ARG A 928 19.43 -1.59 27.88
C ARG A 928 20.23 -2.78 28.42
N CYS A 929 19.75 -4.01 28.21
CA CYS A 929 20.57 -5.21 28.43
C CYS A 929 21.24 -5.74 27.15
N LEU A 930 20.55 -5.79 25.99
CA LEU A 930 21.20 -6.32 24.77
C LEU A 930 22.08 -5.25 24.11
N LYS A 931 23.41 -5.46 24.14
CA LYS A 931 24.41 -4.62 23.46
C LYS A 931 24.91 -5.33 22.19
N GLY A 932 24.14 -5.29 21.11
CA GLY A 932 24.53 -5.87 19.82
C GLY A 932 23.35 -6.40 19.02
N ARG A 933 23.62 -7.09 17.90
CA ARG A 933 22.56 -7.63 17.02
C ARG A 933 22.13 -9.02 17.49
N PRO A 934 20.84 -9.24 17.83
CA PRO A 934 20.35 -10.57 18.15
C PRO A 934 20.29 -11.43 16.89
N TYR A 935 20.59 -12.71 17.03
CA TYR A 935 20.62 -13.64 15.90
C TYR A 935 19.77 -14.88 16.20
N ALA A 936 20.27 -15.78 17.05
CA ALA A 936 19.55 -16.97 17.48
C ALA A 936 18.77 -16.72 18.78
N VAL A 937 17.61 -17.37 18.90
CA VAL A 937 16.83 -17.41 20.14
C VAL A 937 16.43 -18.83 20.49
N ALA A 938 16.36 -19.13 21.77
CA ALA A 938 15.78 -20.37 22.30
C ALA A 938 14.91 -20.06 23.50
N LEU A 939 13.75 -20.70 23.59
CA LEU A 939 12.81 -20.53 24.71
C LEU A 939 12.62 -21.88 25.39
N GLY A 940 12.77 -21.91 26.71
CA GLY A 940 12.72 -23.14 27.50
C GLY A 940 12.31 -22.90 28.93
N VAL A 941 12.05 -23.98 29.68
CA VAL A 941 11.76 -23.93 31.11
C VAL A 941 12.98 -24.44 31.87
N ALA A 942 13.50 -23.64 32.81
CA ALA A 942 14.54 -24.08 33.72
C ALA A 942 14.26 -23.61 35.14
N GLY A 943 14.40 -24.49 36.14
CA GLY A 943 14.10 -24.18 37.54
C GLY A 943 12.66 -23.69 37.76
N GLY A 944 11.71 -24.16 36.95
CA GLY A 944 10.31 -23.72 36.97
C GLY A 944 10.04 -22.33 36.39
N ARG A 945 11.03 -21.67 35.77
CA ARG A 945 10.89 -20.37 35.10
C ARG A 945 11.02 -20.53 33.59
N ARG A 946 10.24 -19.75 32.83
CA ARG A 946 10.41 -19.64 31.38
C ARG A 946 11.57 -18.69 31.10
N LEU A 947 12.60 -19.21 30.44
CA LEU A 947 13.80 -18.48 30.08
C LEU A 947 13.90 -18.34 28.57
N LEU A 948 14.44 -17.21 28.15
CA LEU A 948 14.83 -16.91 26.78
C LEU A 948 16.35 -16.75 26.76
N ALA A 949 17.03 -17.54 25.93
CA ALA A 949 18.42 -17.29 25.58
C ALA A 949 18.47 -16.58 24.23
N VAL A 950 19.25 -15.50 24.15
CA VAL A 950 19.44 -14.69 22.93
C VAL A 950 20.93 -14.62 22.64
N GLN A 951 21.35 -15.11 21.46
CA GLN A 951 22.71 -14.86 20.99
C GLN A 951 22.79 -13.45 20.42
N VAL A 952 23.76 -12.67 20.87
CA VAL A 952 23.99 -11.29 20.45
C VAL A 952 25.41 -11.13 19.94
N PHE A 953 25.55 -10.53 18.75
CA PHE A 953 26.84 -10.18 18.15
C PHE A 953 27.27 -8.77 18.55
N THR A 954 28.48 -8.63 19.11
CA THR A 954 29.08 -7.33 19.42
C THR A 954 29.96 -6.84 18.26
N MET A 955 29.80 -5.57 17.86
CA MET A 955 30.54 -4.96 16.74
C MET A 955 32.07 -4.90 16.94
N GLU A 956 32.55 -5.01 18.18
CA GLU A 956 33.98 -5.05 18.50
C GLU A 956 34.46 -6.50 18.54
N GLY A 957 35.10 -6.97 17.46
CA GLY A 957 35.89 -8.21 17.47
C GLY A 957 35.18 -9.53 17.13
N TYR A 958 33.94 -9.49 16.62
CA TYR A 958 33.15 -10.69 16.27
C TYR A 958 32.97 -11.68 17.42
N ALA A 959 32.98 -11.19 18.67
CA ALA A 959 32.61 -11.99 19.83
C ALA A 959 31.07 -12.12 19.88
N SER A 960 30.58 -13.33 20.19
CA SER A 960 29.18 -13.54 20.52
C SER A 960 29.01 -13.67 22.03
N VAL A 961 27.93 -13.08 22.55
CA VAL A 961 27.50 -13.27 23.93
C VAL A 961 26.11 -13.87 23.93
N ILE A 962 25.80 -14.69 24.93
CA ILE A 962 24.47 -15.24 25.12
C ILE A 962 23.84 -14.56 26.32
N GLU A 963 22.76 -13.84 26.06
CA GLU A 963 21.99 -13.12 27.06
C GLU A 963 20.81 -14.01 27.48
N VAL A 964 20.76 -14.37 28.75
CA VAL A 964 19.68 -15.17 29.33
C VAL A 964 18.72 -14.26 30.09
N ILE A 965 17.45 -14.31 29.70
CA ILE A 965 16.40 -13.40 30.09
C ILE A 965 15.23 -14.20 30.65
N ASP A 966 14.57 -13.67 31.67
CA ASP A 966 13.27 -14.16 32.11
C ASP A 966 12.21 -13.84 31.03
N ALA A 967 11.67 -14.87 30.38
CA ALA A 967 10.80 -14.70 29.22
C ALA A 967 9.46 -14.02 29.57
N ASP A 968 9.05 -14.10 30.83
CA ASP A 968 7.78 -13.55 31.31
C ASP A 968 7.83 -12.05 31.61
N SER A 969 8.95 -11.59 32.18
CA SER A 969 9.17 -10.21 32.63
C SER A 969 10.11 -9.40 31.74
N GLY A 970 10.88 -10.05 30.86
CA GLY A 970 11.94 -9.41 30.07
C GLY A 970 13.16 -9.00 30.88
N ARG A 971 13.24 -9.43 32.16
CA ARG A 971 14.37 -9.10 33.03
C ARG A 971 15.58 -9.94 32.64
N HIS A 972 16.68 -9.28 32.29
CA HIS A 972 17.96 -9.93 32.11
C HIS A 972 18.42 -10.62 33.41
N LEU A 973 18.91 -11.86 33.27
CA LEU A 973 19.39 -12.67 34.38
C LEU A 973 20.90 -12.86 34.31
N TRP A 974 21.41 -13.33 33.16
CA TRP A 974 22.82 -13.72 33.02
C TRP A 974 23.37 -13.44 31.62
N GLN A 975 24.63 -13.03 31.57
CA GLN A 975 25.42 -12.94 30.35
C GLN A 975 26.44 -14.08 30.34
N LEU A 976 26.44 -14.89 29.28
CA LEU A 976 27.29 -16.06 29.11
C LEU A 976 28.21 -15.87 27.92
N HIS A 977 29.43 -16.39 28.05
CA HIS A 977 30.47 -16.32 27.02
C HIS A 977 30.80 -17.74 26.53
N PRO A 978 30.59 -18.06 25.25
CA PRO A 978 31.01 -19.33 24.65
C PRO A 978 32.54 -19.51 24.69
N SER A 979 33.01 -20.74 24.52
CA SER A 979 34.43 -21.09 24.72
C SER A 979 35.30 -21.05 23.45
N GLY A 980 34.68 -21.02 22.25
CA GLY A 980 35.37 -20.90 20.95
C GLY A 980 34.74 -19.88 19.98
N SER A 981 35.00 -20.05 18.68
CA SER A 981 35.11 -19.05 17.59
C SER A 981 33.92 -18.11 17.28
N ARG A 982 34.17 -17.19 16.34
CA ARG A 982 33.51 -15.92 15.97
C ARG A 982 32.13 -16.01 15.26
N TRP A 983 31.52 -17.18 15.09
CA TRP A 983 30.37 -17.36 14.18
C TRP A 983 29.27 -18.29 14.72
N GLN A 984 28.04 -18.06 14.22
CA GLN A 984 26.71 -18.64 14.52
C GLN A 984 26.62 -19.77 15.57
N ALA A 985 25.74 -19.58 16.57
CA ALA A 985 25.34 -20.62 17.51
C ALA A 985 23.89 -21.03 17.35
N VAL A 986 23.63 -22.34 17.22
CA VAL A 986 22.32 -22.91 17.55
C VAL A 986 22.19 -22.91 19.07
N LEU A 987 21.11 -22.33 19.58
CA LEU A 987 20.77 -22.32 21.00
C LEU A 987 19.66 -23.33 21.27
N ALA A 988 19.78 -24.08 22.38
CA ALA A 988 18.73 -24.98 22.82
C ALA A 988 18.70 -25.13 24.33
N PHE A 989 17.49 -25.29 24.87
CA PHE A 989 17.26 -25.69 26.25
C PHE A 989 16.95 -27.18 26.32
N HIS A 990 17.46 -27.85 27.33
CA HIS A 990 17.09 -29.23 27.65
C HIS A 990 16.74 -29.33 29.14
N ALA A 991 15.54 -29.82 29.44
CA ALA A 991 15.12 -30.10 30.81
C ALA A 991 15.52 -31.53 31.18
N GLY A 992 16.32 -31.69 32.23
CA GLY A 992 16.93 -32.98 32.58
C GLY A 992 16.80 -33.32 34.07
N ALA A 993 16.76 -34.62 34.39
CA ALA A 993 16.61 -35.12 35.77
C ALA A 993 17.75 -34.69 36.73
N GLU A 994 18.93 -34.37 36.21
CA GLU A 994 20.10 -33.89 36.98
C GLU A 994 20.32 -32.36 36.88
N GLY A 995 19.35 -31.63 36.31
CA GLY A 995 19.39 -30.19 36.13
C GLY A 995 19.21 -29.76 34.68
N ASP A 996 18.66 -28.57 34.48
CA ASP A 996 18.37 -28.02 33.16
C ASP A 996 19.65 -27.52 32.49
N LEU A 997 19.74 -27.67 31.16
CA LEU A 997 20.92 -27.32 30.38
C LEU A 997 20.57 -26.25 29.35
N LEU A 998 21.49 -25.31 29.15
CA LEU A 998 21.56 -24.45 27.97
C LEU A 998 22.77 -24.88 27.14
N ILE A 999 22.55 -25.09 25.85
CA ILE A 999 23.57 -25.56 24.94
C ILE A 999 23.71 -24.53 23.82
N ALA A 1000 24.95 -24.18 23.50
CA ALA A 1000 25.30 -23.36 22.33
C ALA A 1000 26.27 -24.12 21.44
N GLY A 1001 25.92 -24.27 20.18
CA GLY A 1001 26.84 -24.71 19.14
C GLY A 1001 27.79 -23.63 18.68
N GLU A 1002 28.92 -24.02 18.11
CA GLU A 1002 29.89 -23.10 17.53
C GLU A 1002 30.36 -23.63 16.17
N ALA A 1003 30.57 -22.71 15.22
CA ALA A 1003 31.20 -23.02 13.94
C ALA A 1003 32.60 -23.64 14.19
N GLN A 1004 32.84 -24.83 13.64
CA GLN A 1004 33.92 -25.81 13.93
C GLN A 1004 33.49 -27.04 14.73
N GLY A 1005 32.19 -27.17 15.05
CA GLY A 1005 31.67 -28.34 15.72
C GLY A 1005 32.04 -28.39 17.19
N VAL A 1006 32.26 -27.24 17.85
CA VAL A 1006 32.42 -27.19 19.31
C VAL A 1006 31.07 -26.86 19.92
N ALA A 1007 30.71 -27.49 21.05
CA ALA A 1007 29.53 -27.14 21.81
C ALA A 1007 29.94 -26.61 23.18
N THR A 1008 29.38 -25.48 23.60
CA THR A 1008 29.49 -25.01 24.98
C THR A 1008 28.19 -25.32 25.73
N ILE A 1009 28.30 -25.98 26.89
CA ILE A 1009 27.15 -26.43 27.68
C ILE A 1009 27.19 -25.75 29.05
N TRP A 1010 26.07 -25.14 29.46
CA TRP A 1010 25.86 -24.60 30.79
C TRP A 1010 24.77 -25.36 31.52
N ARG A 1011 25.04 -25.74 32.77
CA ARG A 1011 24.02 -26.20 33.70
C ARG A 1011 23.35 -25.01 34.37
N LEU A 1012 22.03 -24.97 34.24
CA LEU A 1012 21.13 -23.96 34.81
C LEU A 1012 20.60 -24.48 36.16
N GLY A 1013 20.44 -23.56 37.11
CA GLY A 1013 19.87 -23.83 38.43
C GLY A 1013 19.50 -22.51 39.10
N ASP A 1014 19.24 -22.52 40.41
CA ASP A 1014 18.82 -21.30 41.14
C ASP A 1014 19.91 -20.22 41.23
N GLY A 1015 21.17 -20.56 40.93
CA GLY A 1015 22.33 -19.67 40.93
C GLY A 1015 22.86 -19.31 39.54
N LYS A 1016 24.05 -18.68 39.48
CA LYS A 1016 24.72 -18.36 38.21
C LYS A 1016 24.98 -19.65 37.40
N PRO A 1017 24.68 -19.70 36.09
CA PRO A 1017 24.94 -20.86 35.25
C PRO A 1017 26.41 -21.30 35.34
N LYS A 1018 26.63 -22.62 35.42
CA LYS A 1018 27.98 -23.21 35.45
C LYS A 1018 28.25 -23.93 34.14
N GLN A 1019 29.34 -23.57 33.48
CA GLN A 1019 29.81 -24.31 32.31
C GLN A 1019 30.23 -25.73 32.73
N VAL A 1020 29.80 -26.73 31.97
CA VAL A 1020 30.19 -28.14 32.15
C VAL A 1020 31.04 -28.59 30.95
N PRO A 1021 31.96 -29.55 31.11
CA PRO A 1021 32.77 -30.06 30.02
C PRO A 1021 31.88 -30.59 28.90
N ALA A 1022 32.10 -30.13 27.67
CA ALA A 1022 31.49 -30.71 26.50
C ALA A 1022 32.36 -31.87 25.97
N PRO A 1023 31.77 -32.97 25.46
CA PRO A 1023 32.54 -34.00 24.78
C PRO A 1023 33.24 -33.40 23.55
N ALA A 1024 34.49 -33.82 23.29
CA ALA A 1024 35.19 -33.44 22.06
C ALA A 1024 34.41 -34.00 20.87
N LEU A 1025 33.89 -33.11 20.05
CA LEU A 1025 33.18 -33.42 18.83
C LEU A 1025 34.23 -33.54 17.73
N ASP A 1026 34.96 -34.66 17.70
CA ASP A 1026 35.91 -34.97 16.63
C ASP A 1026 35.12 -35.24 15.32
N ALA A 1027 34.69 -34.17 14.65
CA ALA A 1027 34.22 -34.26 13.27
C ALA A 1027 35.45 -34.33 12.35
N PRO A 1028 35.47 -35.21 11.33
CA PRO A 1028 36.57 -35.23 10.37
C PRO A 1028 36.57 -33.91 9.58
N VAL A 1029 37.45 -32.99 9.98
CA VAL A 1029 37.82 -31.87 9.12
C VAL A 1029 38.78 -32.44 8.08
N ASP A 1030 38.23 -33.06 7.02
CA ASP A 1030 39.04 -33.36 5.85
C ASP A 1030 39.64 -32.03 5.38
N GLY A 1031 40.97 -32.01 5.29
CA GLY A 1031 41.76 -30.80 5.11
C GLY A 1031 41.43 -30.06 3.82
N TYR A 1032 40.44 -29.17 3.88
CA TYR A 1032 40.26 -28.09 2.93
C TYR A 1032 40.73 -26.81 3.59
N GLN A 1033 41.89 -26.32 3.13
CA GLN A 1033 42.26 -24.92 3.32
C GLN A 1033 41.12 -24.05 2.79
N PHE A 1034 40.83 -22.96 3.50
CA PHE A 1034 39.94 -21.88 3.06
C PHE A 1034 40.36 -21.37 1.67
N TYR A 1035 39.87 -22.00 0.61
CA TYR A 1035 39.97 -21.51 -0.76
C TYR A 1035 38.77 -20.59 -0.99
N ASP A 1036 39.04 -19.28 -0.95
CA ASP A 1036 38.59 -18.23 -1.89
C ASP A 1036 37.23 -18.40 -2.61
N SER A 1037 36.23 -18.99 -1.97
CA SER A 1037 34.89 -19.20 -2.53
C SER A 1037 33.81 -19.01 -1.46
N ASP A 1038 32.80 -18.24 -1.84
CA ASP A 1038 31.73 -17.62 -1.02
C ASP A 1038 30.73 -18.58 -0.37
N TYR A 1039 31.10 -19.83 -0.16
CA TYR A 1039 30.27 -20.82 0.51
C TYR A 1039 31.05 -21.34 1.73
N VAL A 1040 30.80 -20.74 2.89
CA VAL A 1040 31.00 -21.48 4.14
C VAL A 1040 30.15 -22.75 3.97
N GLN A 1041 30.76 -23.93 3.96
CA GLN A 1041 29.98 -25.17 3.95
C GLN A 1041 29.07 -25.14 5.18
N ASP A 1042 27.76 -25.13 4.95
CA ASP A 1042 26.72 -24.97 5.98
C ASP A 1042 26.79 -26.14 6.98
N TYR A 1043 27.41 -25.90 8.13
CA TYR A 1043 27.28 -26.78 9.29
C TYR A 1043 26.01 -26.37 10.03
N ASP A 1044 25.07 -27.30 10.18
CA ASP A 1044 23.85 -27.10 10.97
C ASP A 1044 23.81 -28.07 12.15
N MET A 1045 23.08 -27.70 13.19
CA MET A 1045 22.94 -28.52 14.39
C MET A 1045 21.49 -28.60 14.84
N ALA A 1046 21.09 -29.78 15.28
CA ALA A 1046 19.81 -29.97 15.94
C ALA A 1046 20.01 -30.59 17.32
N LEU A 1047 19.09 -30.32 18.24
CA LEU A 1047 19.10 -30.90 19.57
C LEU A 1047 17.82 -31.68 19.83
N GLY A 1048 17.95 -32.81 20.52
CA GLY A 1048 16.86 -33.68 20.89
C GLY A 1048 17.14 -34.41 22.18
N GLU A 1049 16.33 -35.43 22.47
CA GLU A 1049 16.49 -36.28 23.65
C GLU A 1049 16.43 -37.75 23.27
N ASP A 1050 17.33 -38.57 23.83
CA ASP A 1050 17.21 -40.03 23.82
C ASP A 1050 17.06 -40.65 25.21
N GLY A 1051 15.89 -41.23 25.54
CA GLY A 1051 15.68 -41.86 26.85
C GLY A 1051 15.80 -40.90 28.04
N GLY A 1052 15.64 -39.59 27.83
CA GLY A 1052 15.89 -38.55 28.85
C GLY A 1052 17.33 -38.02 28.89
N ASP A 1053 18.21 -38.50 28.01
CA ASP A 1053 19.53 -37.94 27.80
C ASP A 1053 19.52 -36.89 26.67
N PRO A 1054 20.24 -35.78 26.81
CA PRO A 1054 20.37 -34.79 25.75
C PRO A 1054 21.21 -35.34 24.58
N VAL A 1055 20.72 -35.16 23.36
CA VAL A 1055 21.36 -35.62 22.13
C VAL A 1055 21.56 -34.47 21.15
N LEU A 1056 22.73 -34.41 20.55
CA LEU A 1056 23.12 -33.40 19.56
C LEU A 1056 23.34 -34.06 18.20
N ALA A 1057 22.67 -33.57 17.16
CA ALA A 1057 22.98 -33.87 15.77
C ALA A 1057 23.78 -32.73 15.16
N LEU A 1058 24.82 -33.08 14.38
CA LEU A 1058 25.71 -32.16 13.69
C LEU A 1058 25.78 -32.55 12.23
N SER A 1059 25.47 -31.62 11.33
CA SER A 1059 25.64 -31.81 9.89
C SER A 1059 27.00 -31.29 9.44
N SER A 1060 27.67 -32.04 8.56
CA SER A 1060 28.80 -31.60 7.74
C SER A 1060 28.44 -31.72 6.26
N ALA A 1061 29.33 -31.26 5.37
CA ALA A 1061 29.11 -31.39 3.91
C ALA A 1061 28.97 -32.85 3.42
N SER A 1062 29.31 -33.86 4.22
CA SER A 1062 29.29 -35.27 3.83
C SER A 1062 28.52 -36.20 4.77
N GLU A 1063 28.33 -35.85 6.05
CA GLU A 1063 27.77 -36.75 7.07
C GLU A 1063 26.94 -36.01 8.13
N VAL A 1064 26.02 -36.71 8.80
CA VAL A 1064 25.38 -36.22 10.04
C VAL A 1064 25.76 -37.09 11.22
N LEU A 1065 26.37 -36.49 12.25
CA LEU A 1065 26.77 -37.20 13.47
C LEU A 1065 25.75 -36.94 14.57
N VAL A 1066 25.26 -38.00 15.22
CA VAL A 1066 24.35 -37.89 16.36
C VAL A 1066 25.05 -38.41 17.61
N ARG A 1067 25.16 -37.58 18.66
CA ARG A 1067 25.88 -37.91 19.89
C ARG A 1067 25.05 -37.65 21.14
N ASN A 1068 25.16 -38.56 22.09
CA ASN A 1068 24.66 -38.33 23.44
C ASN A 1068 25.62 -37.35 24.15
N LEU A 1069 25.10 -36.20 24.59
CA LEU A 1069 25.90 -35.15 25.22
C LEU A 1069 26.33 -35.49 26.65
N ARG A 1070 25.67 -36.47 27.28
CA ARG A 1070 26.01 -36.95 28.63
C ARG A 1070 27.15 -37.96 28.58
N THR A 1071 27.06 -38.96 27.70
CA THR A 1071 28.06 -40.05 27.62
C THR A 1071 29.17 -39.75 26.63
N GLY A 1072 28.94 -38.83 25.68
CA GLY A 1072 29.84 -38.57 24.55
C GLY A 1072 29.76 -39.62 23.44
N GLU A 1073 28.94 -40.67 23.61
CA GLU A 1073 28.82 -41.78 22.67
C GLU A 1073 28.13 -41.34 21.37
N LEU A 1074 28.63 -41.87 20.24
CA LEU A 1074 27.97 -41.77 18.95
C LEU A 1074 26.76 -42.73 18.94
N LEU A 1075 25.59 -42.20 18.56
CA LEU A 1075 24.35 -42.97 18.47
C LEU A 1075 24.18 -43.44 17.01
N GLY A 1076 24.32 -44.74 16.78
CA GLY A 1076 24.11 -45.37 15.48
C GLY A 1076 25.31 -45.30 14.52
N PRO A 1077 25.24 -45.99 13.36
CA PRO A 1077 26.25 -45.88 12.31
C PRO A 1077 26.23 -44.48 11.67
N PRO A 1078 27.38 -43.91 11.24
CA PRO A 1078 27.38 -42.65 10.51
C PRO A 1078 26.54 -42.82 9.23
N PRO A 1079 25.52 -41.97 9.01
CA PRO A 1079 24.69 -42.06 7.83
C PRO A 1079 25.54 -41.77 6.59
N GLY A 1080 25.69 -42.78 5.74
CA GLY A 1080 26.60 -42.74 4.58
C GLY A 1080 26.19 -41.85 3.41
N ARG A 1081 25.43 -40.77 3.61
CA ARG A 1081 25.13 -39.74 2.60
C ARG A 1081 24.83 -38.38 3.23
N SER A 1082 25.30 -37.32 2.54
CA SER A 1082 24.94 -35.91 2.70
C SER A 1082 23.47 -35.72 3.10
N ALA A 1083 23.21 -35.53 4.38
CA ALA A 1083 22.03 -34.78 4.82
C ALA A 1083 22.51 -33.33 4.84
N GLY A 1084 22.07 -32.52 3.87
CA GLY A 1084 22.70 -31.23 3.61
C GLY A 1084 22.55 -30.18 4.72
N SER A 1085 22.71 -28.92 4.32
CA SER A 1085 22.81 -27.69 5.12
C SER A 1085 21.74 -27.37 6.17
N HIS A 1086 20.62 -28.09 6.26
CA HIS A 1086 19.55 -27.80 7.21
C HIS A 1086 19.00 -29.07 7.85
N ILE A 1087 19.21 -29.28 9.16
CA ILE A 1087 18.80 -30.48 9.89
C ILE A 1087 17.84 -30.19 11.05
N SER A 1088 16.96 -31.14 11.34
CA SER A 1088 16.12 -31.14 12.54
C SER A 1088 16.07 -32.54 13.17
N LEU A 1089 15.95 -32.57 14.50
CA LEU A 1089 15.83 -33.80 15.28
C LEU A 1089 14.42 -33.93 15.83
N GLY A 1090 13.89 -35.16 15.79
CA GLY A 1090 12.58 -35.48 16.34
C GLY A 1090 12.45 -36.95 16.73
N ARG A 1091 11.27 -37.33 17.20
CA ARG A 1091 10.92 -38.73 17.45
C ARG A 1091 9.83 -39.20 16.52
N VAL A 1092 10.07 -40.33 15.86
CA VAL A 1092 9.08 -41.02 15.03
C VAL A 1092 8.85 -42.40 15.63
N ALA A 1093 7.61 -42.68 16.04
CA ALA A 1093 7.25 -43.91 16.75
C ALA A 1093 8.19 -44.23 17.94
N GLY A 1094 8.57 -43.20 18.70
CA GLY A 1094 9.45 -43.32 19.86
C GLY A 1094 10.94 -43.52 19.55
N ARG A 1095 11.36 -43.49 18.28
CA ARG A 1095 12.78 -43.58 17.89
C ARG A 1095 13.33 -42.24 17.45
N LEU A 1096 14.59 -41.99 17.80
CA LEU A 1096 15.30 -40.77 17.42
C LEU A 1096 15.49 -40.74 15.90
N THR A 1097 15.08 -39.64 15.27
CA THR A 1097 15.07 -39.48 13.82
C THR A 1097 15.63 -38.10 13.44
N VAL A 1098 16.51 -38.07 12.45
CA VAL A 1098 17.05 -36.83 11.85
C VAL A 1098 16.36 -36.60 10.50
N ALA A 1099 16.03 -35.34 10.22
CA ALA A 1099 15.69 -34.87 8.88
C ALA A 1099 16.76 -33.90 8.38
N GLY A 1100 17.02 -33.87 7.07
CA GLY A 1100 18.01 -32.99 6.42
C GLY A 1100 17.53 -32.41 5.09
N SER A 1101 18.29 -31.49 4.51
CA SER A 1101 17.96 -30.81 3.23
C SER A 1101 18.09 -31.68 1.98
N ASP A 1102 18.75 -32.84 2.08
CA ASP A 1102 18.91 -33.85 1.02
C ASP A 1102 18.52 -35.24 1.57
N PRO A 1103 17.79 -36.06 0.80
CA PRO A 1103 16.36 -36.34 1.02
C PRO A 1103 16.07 -37.08 2.35
N GLY A 1104 14.83 -37.09 2.87
CA GLY A 1104 14.33 -38.18 3.73
C GLY A 1104 14.57 -38.12 5.25
N LEU A 1105 13.88 -39.02 5.96
CA LEU A 1105 14.02 -39.21 7.40
C LEU A 1105 14.99 -40.36 7.69
N LEU A 1106 15.97 -40.12 8.56
CA LEU A 1106 16.96 -41.09 8.99
C LEU A 1106 16.68 -41.53 10.43
N ASP A 1107 16.37 -42.81 10.62
CA ASP A 1107 16.31 -43.43 11.95
C ASP A 1107 17.74 -43.63 12.48
N VAL A 1108 18.07 -42.96 13.57
CA VAL A 1108 19.44 -42.92 14.13
C VAL A 1108 19.88 -44.29 14.63
N GLY A 1109 18.99 -45.04 15.29
CA GLY A 1109 19.33 -46.33 15.89
C GLY A 1109 19.57 -47.44 14.87
N THR A 1110 18.90 -47.37 13.72
CA THR A 1110 18.99 -48.40 12.66
C THR A 1110 19.82 -47.99 11.46
N GLY A 1111 20.12 -46.68 11.29
CA GLY A 1111 20.71 -46.13 10.07
C GLY A 1111 19.78 -46.25 8.86
N ARG A 1112 18.51 -46.61 9.06
CA ARG A 1112 17.57 -46.86 7.97
C ARG A 1112 16.98 -45.55 7.45
N PHE A 1113 17.16 -45.35 6.16
CA PHE A 1113 16.66 -44.20 5.43
C PHE A 1113 15.22 -44.40 4.95
N ARG A 1114 14.35 -43.41 5.14
CA ARG A 1114 12.97 -43.39 4.62
C ARG A 1114 12.85 -42.39 3.46
N PRO A 1115 13.00 -42.82 2.19
CA PRO A 1115 12.88 -41.97 1.01
C PRO A 1115 11.44 -41.58 0.68
N GLU A 1116 10.46 -42.27 1.26
CA GLU A 1116 9.03 -42.20 0.90
C GLU A 1116 8.39 -40.83 1.16
N LEU A 1117 9.01 -40.00 2.01
CA LEU A 1117 8.56 -38.63 2.31
C LEU A 1117 9.09 -37.59 1.31
N ARG A 1118 9.93 -38.00 0.36
CA ARG A 1118 10.50 -37.12 -0.68
C ARG A 1118 9.44 -36.75 -1.72
N ARG A 1119 8.71 -35.66 -1.47
CA ARG A 1119 7.73 -35.09 -2.43
C ARG A 1119 7.92 -33.60 -2.73
N TRP A 1120 9.04 -32.99 -2.32
CA TRP A 1120 9.37 -31.60 -2.65
C TRP A 1120 10.44 -31.49 -3.75
N SER A 1121 10.34 -30.43 -4.56
CA SER A 1121 11.36 -29.99 -5.52
C SER A 1121 11.87 -28.63 -5.05
N GLY A 1122 13.19 -28.44 -4.94
CA GLY A 1122 13.77 -27.15 -4.56
C GLY A 1122 14.79 -27.22 -3.43
N ASN A 1123 15.50 -26.11 -3.21
CA ASN A 1123 16.46 -25.97 -2.13
C ASN A 1123 15.70 -25.78 -0.80
N VAL A 1124 15.87 -26.70 0.15
CA VAL A 1124 15.33 -26.57 1.50
C VAL A 1124 16.03 -25.44 2.24
N VAL A 1125 15.27 -24.60 2.94
CA VAL A 1125 15.80 -23.45 3.71
C VAL A 1125 15.49 -23.52 5.21
N ALA A 1126 14.48 -24.30 5.60
CA ALA A 1126 14.16 -24.55 7.01
C ALA A 1126 13.43 -25.90 7.16
N THR A 1127 13.65 -26.58 8.28
CA THR A 1127 12.93 -27.81 8.65
C THR A 1127 12.50 -27.77 10.11
N ALA A 1128 11.39 -28.44 10.44
CA ALA A 1128 10.94 -28.55 11.82
C ALA A 1128 10.21 -29.87 12.09
N PHE A 1129 10.42 -30.42 13.29
CA PHE A 1129 9.62 -31.51 13.84
C PHE A 1129 8.64 -31.00 14.89
N LEU A 1130 7.49 -31.64 14.97
CA LEU A 1130 6.52 -31.44 16.04
C LEU A 1130 5.97 -32.78 16.47
N THR A 1131 6.15 -33.12 17.74
CA THR A 1131 5.51 -34.31 18.34
C THR A 1131 4.50 -33.85 19.38
N ALA A 1132 3.24 -34.23 19.23
CA ALA A 1132 2.20 -33.97 20.21
C ALA A 1132 1.40 -35.25 20.48
N GLY A 1133 1.50 -35.75 21.72
CA GLY A 1133 0.93 -37.03 22.10
C GLY A 1133 1.55 -38.19 21.32
N GLN A 1134 0.72 -38.90 20.55
CA GLN A 1134 1.13 -40.08 19.77
C GLN A 1134 1.40 -39.78 18.29
N HIS A 1135 1.30 -38.51 17.89
CA HIS A 1135 1.42 -38.06 16.52
C HIS A 1135 2.68 -37.21 16.35
N THR A 1136 3.36 -37.41 15.22
CA THR A 1136 4.54 -36.64 14.82
C THR A 1136 4.25 -36.01 13.47
N TRP A 1137 4.59 -34.73 13.32
CA TRP A 1137 4.56 -34.00 12.07
C TRP A 1137 5.96 -33.52 11.72
N PHE A 1138 6.22 -33.42 10.43
CA PHE A 1138 7.45 -32.88 9.86
C PHE A 1138 7.08 -31.73 8.93
N ALA A 1139 7.82 -30.62 8.98
CA ALA A 1139 7.60 -29.46 8.15
C ALA A 1139 8.89 -29.07 7.39
N VAL A 1140 8.74 -28.63 6.14
CA VAL A 1140 9.86 -28.20 5.28
C VAL A 1140 9.46 -26.94 4.53
N SER A 1141 10.37 -25.97 4.47
CA SER A 1141 10.29 -24.79 3.61
C SER A 1141 11.28 -24.90 2.45
N THR A 1142 10.86 -24.57 1.23
CA THR A 1142 11.70 -24.60 0.02
C THR A 1142 11.80 -23.22 -0.65
N ARG A 1143 12.99 -22.89 -1.17
CA ARG A 1143 13.29 -21.62 -1.87
C ARG A 1143 12.74 -21.57 -3.30
N THR A 1144 12.58 -22.71 -3.98
CA THR A 1144 12.11 -22.76 -5.37
C THR A 1144 11.44 -24.11 -5.66
N PRO A 1145 10.10 -24.21 -5.66
CA PRO A 1145 9.12 -23.13 -5.51
C PRO A 1145 8.89 -22.75 -4.03
N ASP A 1146 8.31 -21.56 -3.80
CA ASP A 1146 8.15 -20.89 -2.49
C ASP A 1146 7.08 -21.54 -1.59
N HIS A 1147 7.28 -22.80 -1.21
CA HIS A 1147 6.28 -23.58 -0.48
C HIS A 1147 6.76 -23.97 0.91
N VAL A 1148 5.78 -24.12 1.81
CA VAL A 1148 5.96 -24.79 3.10
C VAL A 1148 5.03 -25.99 3.13
N PHE A 1149 5.59 -27.17 3.33
CA PHE A 1149 4.86 -28.43 3.38
C PHE A 1149 4.92 -29.01 4.77
N VAL A 1150 3.81 -29.63 5.20
CA VAL A 1150 3.71 -30.39 6.45
C VAL A 1150 3.24 -31.81 6.13
N TRP A 1151 3.88 -32.78 6.77
CA TRP A 1151 3.52 -34.20 6.70
C TRP A 1151 3.15 -34.72 8.09
N PRO A 1152 2.03 -35.44 8.25
CA PRO A 1152 1.91 -36.42 9.31
C PRO A 1152 2.95 -37.52 9.06
N VAL A 1153 3.84 -37.77 10.00
CA VAL A 1153 4.83 -38.84 9.88
C VAL A 1153 4.14 -40.17 10.21
N PRO A 1154 4.04 -41.12 9.25
CA PRO A 1154 3.34 -42.37 9.47
C PRO A 1154 4.06 -43.26 10.49
N ARG A 1155 3.30 -44.09 11.21
CA ARG A 1155 3.89 -45.21 11.94
C ARG A 1155 4.53 -46.20 10.96
N ALA A 1156 5.44 -47.04 11.45
CA ALA A 1156 6.26 -47.93 10.60
C ALA A 1156 5.46 -48.84 9.65
N ASP A 1157 4.17 -49.04 9.92
CA ASP A 1157 3.27 -49.94 9.21
C ASP A 1157 2.15 -49.21 8.43
N GLU A 1158 2.16 -47.87 8.41
CA GLU A 1158 1.13 -47.03 7.76
C GLU A 1158 1.64 -46.42 6.45
N PRO A 1159 0.79 -46.32 5.40
CA PRO A 1159 1.17 -45.69 4.14
C PRO A 1159 1.45 -44.18 4.33
N PRO A 1160 2.35 -43.59 3.53
CA PRO A 1160 2.70 -42.17 3.61
C PRO A 1160 1.50 -41.28 3.31
N ALA A 1161 1.19 -40.36 4.24
CA ALA A 1161 0.15 -39.36 4.07
C ALA A 1161 0.55 -38.29 3.03
N GLU A 1162 -0.43 -37.69 2.37
CA GLU A 1162 -0.17 -36.59 1.43
C GLU A 1162 0.33 -35.33 2.17
N PRO A 1163 1.29 -34.59 1.58
CA PRO A 1163 1.72 -33.30 2.13
C PRO A 1163 0.57 -32.30 2.15
N ILE A 1164 0.49 -31.54 3.23
CA ILE A 1164 -0.37 -30.37 3.34
C ILE A 1164 0.49 -29.15 3.07
N GLU A 1165 0.16 -28.40 2.03
CA GLU A 1165 0.80 -27.11 1.76
C GLU A 1165 0.20 -26.05 2.71
N LEU A 1166 1.07 -25.37 3.45
CA LEU A 1166 0.66 -24.27 4.31
C LEU A 1166 0.51 -23.01 3.44
N ALA A 1167 -0.63 -22.33 3.52
CA ALA A 1167 -0.88 -21.11 2.78
C ALA A 1167 -0.63 -19.86 3.65
N GLY A 1168 -0.55 -18.69 3.01
CA GLY A 1168 -0.62 -17.39 3.70
C GLY A 1168 0.72 -16.69 3.91
N HIS A 1169 1.83 -17.22 3.40
CA HIS A 1169 3.13 -16.56 3.25
C HIS A 1169 3.31 -15.97 1.84
N LEU A 1170 4.14 -14.94 1.69
CA LEU A 1170 4.41 -14.26 0.40
C LEU A 1170 5.65 -14.78 -0.33
N GLY A 1171 6.49 -15.58 0.33
CA GLY A 1171 7.71 -16.19 -0.19
C GLY A 1171 8.15 -17.34 0.71
N TRP A 1172 9.35 -17.88 0.51
CA TRP A 1172 9.83 -18.97 1.38
C TRP A 1172 9.95 -18.51 2.84
N VAL A 1173 9.72 -19.45 3.75
CA VAL A 1173 9.86 -19.25 5.18
C VAL A 1173 11.31 -19.52 5.58
N GLU A 1174 11.99 -18.52 6.14
CA GLU A 1174 13.41 -18.61 6.52
C GLU A 1174 13.62 -19.37 7.82
N VAL A 1175 12.62 -19.39 8.70
CA VAL A 1175 12.68 -20.06 10.00
C VAL A 1175 11.37 -20.79 10.24
N LEU A 1176 11.45 -22.06 10.62
CA LEU A 1176 10.32 -22.89 11.02
C LEU A 1176 10.53 -23.45 12.42
N HIS A 1177 9.47 -23.45 13.23
CA HIS A 1177 9.49 -24.03 14.57
C HIS A 1177 8.19 -24.76 14.87
N GLY A 1178 8.30 -25.99 15.37
CA GLY A 1178 7.17 -26.78 15.86
C GLY A 1178 7.00 -26.59 17.36
N GLY A 1179 5.78 -26.31 17.82
CA GLY A 1179 5.46 -26.16 19.24
C GLY A 1179 4.05 -26.61 19.60
N THR A 1180 3.68 -26.40 20.86
CA THR A 1180 2.29 -26.61 21.30
C THR A 1180 1.73 -25.34 21.92
N LEU A 1181 0.54 -24.93 21.47
CA LEU A 1181 -0.23 -23.82 22.03
C LEU A 1181 -1.42 -24.41 22.79
N THR A 1182 -1.45 -24.27 24.12
CA THR A 1182 -2.47 -24.88 24.98
C THR A 1182 -2.64 -26.40 24.77
N GLY A 1183 -1.53 -27.08 24.45
CA GLY A 1183 -1.51 -28.52 24.17
C GLY A 1183 -1.92 -28.91 22.75
N ARG A 1184 -2.31 -27.95 21.90
CA ARG A 1184 -2.56 -28.19 20.46
C ARG A 1184 -1.27 -28.03 19.67
N PRO A 1185 -0.97 -28.93 18.72
CA PRO A 1185 0.21 -28.79 17.85
C PRO A 1185 0.07 -27.55 16.95
N VAL A 1186 1.14 -26.75 16.85
CA VAL A 1186 1.22 -25.54 16.02
C VAL A 1186 2.60 -25.44 15.38
N PHE A 1187 2.65 -25.03 14.11
CA PHE A 1187 3.87 -24.57 13.47
C PHE A 1187 3.90 -23.05 13.43
N ALA A 1188 5.04 -22.46 13.75
CA ALA A 1188 5.29 -21.03 13.56
C ALA A 1188 6.42 -20.86 12.54
N GLY A 1189 6.27 -19.88 11.67
CA GLY A 1189 7.29 -19.56 10.67
C GLY A 1189 7.22 -18.11 10.24
N ALA A 1190 8.35 -17.60 9.77
CA ALA A 1190 8.45 -16.23 9.27
C ALA A 1190 8.98 -16.22 7.84
N ASP A 1191 8.29 -15.49 6.97
CA ASP A 1191 8.74 -15.23 5.61
C ASP A 1191 9.63 -13.97 5.53
N GLN A 1192 10.25 -13.76 4.37
CA GLN A 1192 11.12 -12.60 4.12
C GLN A 1192 10.42 -11.25 4.27
N SER A 1193 9.08 -11.25 4.32
CA SER A 1193 8.30 -10.04 4.47
C SER A 1193 8.31 -9.51 5.92
N GLY A 1194 8.79 -10.33 6.88
CA GLY A 1194 8.75 -10.05 8.30
C GLY A 1194 7.41 -10.42 8.95
N VAL A 1195 6.58 -11.20 8.25
CA VAL A 1195 5.30 -11.69 8.76
C VAL A 1195 5.50 -13.08 9.37
N VAL A 1196 5.25 -13.17 10.67
CA VAL A 1196 5.20 -14.44 11.39
C VAL A 1196 3.81 -15.01 11.26
N THR A 1197 3.71 -16.22 10.73
CA THR A 1197 2.45 -16.94 10.57
C THR A 1197 2.47 -18.19 11.45
N LEU A 1198 1.34 -18.46 12.10
CA LEU A 1198 1.11 -19.68 12.87
C LEU A 1198 0.10 -20.54 12.14
N TRP A 1199 0.43 -21.81 11.94
CA TRP A 1199 -0.42 -22.78 11.26
C TRP A 1199 -0.77 -23.94 12.18
N SER A 1200 -1.97 -24.47 11.99
CA SER A 1200 -2.28 -25.83 12.42
C SER A 1200 -1.54 -26.83 11.53
N PRO A 1201 -1.26 -28.06 12.01
CA PRO A 1201 -0.73 -29.13 11.17
C PRO A 1201 -1.66 -29.53 10.02
N THR A 1202 -2.91 -29.08 10.03
CA THR A 1202 -3.90 -29.31 8.97
C THR A 1202 -3.93 -28.22 7.90
N GLY A 1203 -3.05 -27.21 7.98
CA GLY A 1203 -2.93 -26.15 6.97
C GLY A 1203 -3.72 -24.87 7.24
N GLU A 1204 -4.52 -24.83 8.30
CA GLU A 1204 -5.27 -23.62 8.70
C GLU A 1204 -4.31 -22.57 9.28
N VAL A 1205 -4.41 -21.33 8.79
CA VAL A 1205 -3.72 -20.17 9.36
C VAL A 1205 -4.43 -19.76 10.65
N LEU A 1206 -3.76 -19.92 11.79
CA LEU A 1206 -4.30 -19.62 13.11
C LEU A 1206 -4.11 -18.15 13.48
N ARG A 1207 -2.92 -17.60 13.21
CA ARG A 1207 -2.52 -16.24 13.57
C ARG A 1207 -1.51 -15.67 12.59
N LYS A 1208 -1.50 -14.35 12.45
CA LYS A 1208 -0.47 -13.58 11.76
C LYS A 1208 0.03 -12.45 12.64
N LEU A 1209 1.32 -12.17 12.54
CA LEU A 1209 1.99 -11.06 13.22
C LEU A 1209 2.88 -10.38 12.20
N ASP A 1210 2.63 -9.12 11.88
CA ASP A 1210 3.57 -8.34 11.06
C ASP A 1210 4.56 -7.66 11.98
N VAL A 1211 5.78 -8.21 12.04
CA VAL A 1211 6.83 -7.68 12.90
C VAL A 1211 7.47 -6.41 12.30
N GLY A 1212 7.30 -6.18 10.99
CA GLY A 1212 7.86 -5.03 10.28
C GLY A 1212 9.39 -5.01 10.22
N SER A 1213 10.04 -6.13 10.52
CA SER A 1213 11.50 -6.33 10.52
C SER A 1213 11.84 -7.76 10.10
N ASP A 1214 13.06 -7.95 9.64
CA ASP A 1214 13.58 -9.25 9.19
C ASP A 1214 13.65 -10.26 10.34
N VAL A 1215 12.95 -11.38 10.25
CA VAL A 1215 12.94 -12.38 11.31
C VAL A 1215 14.13 -13.32 11.13
N ARG A 1216 15.08 -13.26 12.06
CA ARG A 1216 16.30 -14.08 12.04
C ARG A 1216 16.12 -15.43 12.67
N ASN A 1217 15.32 -15.49 13.74
CA ASN A 1217 15.00 -16.73 14.43
C ASN A 1217 13.71 -16.55 15.24
N LEU A 1218 13.05 -17.66 15.56
CA LEU A 1218 11.86 -17.69 16.40
C LEU A 1218 11.81 -18.97 17.22
N ALA A 1219 11.27 -18.87 18.42
CA ALA A 1219 11.11 -20.01 19.34
C ALA A 1219 9.78 -19.91 20.08
N MET A 1220 9.16 -21.06 20.34
CA MET A 1220 7.86 -21.13 21.02
C MET A 1220 7.93 -22.04 22.24
N ALA A 1221 7.34 -21.64 23.35
CA ALA A 1221 7.03 -22.56 24.44
C ALA A 1221 5.71 -22.19 25.13
N GLY A 1222 4.75 -23.10 25.06
CA GLY A 1222 3.40 -22.90 25.58
C GLY A 1222 2.70 -21.76 24.85
N ASP A 1223 2.28 -20.74 25.58
CA ASP A 1223 1.64 -19.54 25.04
C ASP A 1223 2.61 -18.41 24.68
N LEU A 1224 3.93 -18.61 24.82
CA LEU A 1224 4.93 -17.59 24.46
C LEU A 1224 5.58 -17.90 23.11
N LEU A 1225 5.70 -16.86 22.29
CA LEU A 1225 6.46 -16.85 21.05
C LEU A 1225 7.50 -15.72 21.14
N ALA A 1226 8.77 -16.10 21.04
CA ALA A 1226 9.89 -15.17 20.94
C ALA A 1226 10.34 -15.06 19.49
N VAL A 1227 10.62 -13.84 19.05
CA VAL A 1227 11.08 -13.54 17.70
C VAL A 1227 12.30 -12.64 17.80
N SER A 1228 13.43 -13.07 17.23
CA SER A 1228 14.59 -12.20 16.98
C SER A 1228 14.54 -11.64 15.58
N THR A 1229 14.91 -10.38 15.47
CA THR A 1229 14.99 -9.65 14.21
C THR A 1229 16.29 -8.89 14.09
N LEU A 1230 16.53 -8.27 12.93
CA LEU A 1230 17.63 -7.32 12.76
C LEU A 1230 17.57 -6.12 13.72
N ASP A 1231 16.36 -5.72 14.13
CA ASP A 1231 16.12 -4.50 14.93
C ASP A 1231 15.98 -4.78 16.43
N GLY A 1232 15.80 -6.05 16.83
CA GLY A 1232 15.63 -6.39 18.23
C GLY A 1232 15.07 -7.78 18.50
N VAL A 1233 14.59 -7.97 19.72
CA VAL A 1233 13.88 -9.18 20.14
C VAL A 1233 12.53 -8.77 20.73
N LEU A 1234 11.49 -9.51 20.39
CA LEU A 1234 10.17 -9.34 21.00
C LEU A 1234 9.63 -10.67 21.49
N VAL A 1235 8.89 -10.63 22.59
CA VAL A 1235 8.15 -11.78 23.12
C VAL A 1235 6.67 -11.43 23.14
N VAL A 1236 5.87 -12.25 22.47
CA VAL A 1236 4.41 -12.16 22.47
C VAL A 1236 3.80 -13.34 23.19
N GLN A 1237 2.69 -13.06 23.86
CA GLN A 1237 1.82 -14.05 24.47
C GLN A 1237 0.63 -14.27 23.54
N LEU A 1238 0.45 -15.51 23.11
CA LEU A 1238 -0.61 -15.96 22.21
C LEU A 1238 -1.88 -16.24 23.02
N ALA A 1239 -3.03 -15.79 22.52
CA ALA A 1239 -4.31 -16.14 23.14
C ALA A 1239 -4.69 -17.59 22.82
N ALA A 1240 -5.34 -18.26 23.77
CA ALA A 1240 -5.78 -19.65 23.66
C ALA A 1240 -6.93 -19.88 22.66
N GLY A 1241 -7.70 -18.83 22.36
CA GLY A 1241 -9.00 -18.88 21.69
C GLY A 1241 -8.99 -19.04 20.17
#